data_AF-A0A7X3P0T2-F1
#
_entry.id   AF-A0A7X3P0T2-F1
#
_cell.length_a   1.000
_cell.length_b   1.000
_cell.length_c   1.000
_cell.angle_alpha   90.00
_cell.angle_beta   90.00
_cell.angle_gamma   90.00
#
_symmetry.space_group_name_H-M   'P 1'
#
loop_
_entity.id
_entity.type
_entity.pdbx_description
1 polymer ?
#
loop_
_entity_poly.entity_id
_entity_poly.type
_entity_poly.pdbx_seq_one_letter_code
_entity_poly.pdbx_strand_id
1 'polypeptide(L)'
;MSKVTIENPVINSPFEEPERHFKFNARGITEEIADGRRRSEYFMPFPKPKKRSGQDQMQFELPDQDLRQANAFINSVRTQVTAWRNSGYPGVTPTTRRLLEHWNNPENEPRLFFCQHEAVETAIYLNECDNKQRNDSLHGQLVRANAEANPDLFRIAFKMATGSGKTVVMAMLIVYHTLNKIASPKRTIFADAFLIVAPGVTIRDRLQVLYPEKSDNDYQKMNLVPRGDYDALCQAKIVVTNYHAFQRRKKDELSRIGEKVLGEGAKNFTETPEEMVIRVCRGLGKKKNIIVLNDEAHHCYRPKKEQKSESKEDEARLWINGLEAVKAKIGVKQVYDLSATPFFLKGSGYATTTPTGKKLNEGVLFPWVVSDFALIDAIECGIAKVPRVPVADDAMKEDPIYRRLWDTVRPKLSKIVSEGEPQLPQELETALQSLYSNYEKSYDLWQKDPHGLTPPVLIVVCNNTKVSKLVYDWIAGWEKKTPDGENIVVKGNLSIFNNEDNGVWSDQLNTILIDSKQLESGEALSNTFKRAARTQIEQFRRKMNVEKVTDGDLLREVMNTVGKKGELGEQIKCVVSVSMLSEGWDAKRVTHILGVRAFSTQLLCEQVVGRGLRRSSHDVEQTTVHVNGEQVALETFPPEYAEVYGVPFSFIPATGSGRAIRPGSVTEVEALPERQAACEITFPIIAGYRRHRPPEKIEAIFTPESRYELSTAEIPARVEIQDLTGESKEVELPYLTRFREQETEYSLANMVMERHLRDDDNDAKWWLFPQVLRITRRWMKECVTYKDNMYPQYFHIGEIARKGAFRIYQAILRGESQTQNSDSEKDAEPKTFLPIFRDKERTGSTEGVAFETTQPTWETRPDKCHISHVVADTDSWEQKTAQALEQMDEVVAYVKNHNLDFTIPYTNHNGMSWQYVPDFITRIRKPGDNSGDNIVHLILETSGREREDKLQKVNTVENMWLPAVNSHSDFGEWAFLEITDPWDMQNTIREFMSEYAS
;
A
#
# COMPACT_ATOMS: atom_id res chain seq x y z
N MET A 1 -25.99 17.60 -29.41
CA MET A 1 -25.73 17.23 -28.00
C MET A 1 -24.22 17.27 -27.76
N SER A 2 -23.81 17.90 -26.65
CA SER A 2 -22.42 18.25 -26.31
C SER A 2 -21.50 17.03 -26.19
N LYS A 3 -20.22 17.24 -26.50
CA LYS A 3 -19.14 16.26 -26.38
C LYS A 3 -18.74 16.20 -24.91
N VAL A 4 -18.99 15.06 -24.24
CA VAL A 4 -18.47 14.83 -22.88
C VAL A 4 -16.94 14.89 -22.94
N THR A 5 -16.37 15.83 -22.20
CA THR A 5 -14.99 16.31 -22.26
C THR A 5 -14.52 16.47 -20.81
N ILE A 6 -13.96 15.40 -20.22
CA ILE A 6 -13.41 15.46 -18.86
C ILE A 6 -11.99 16.03 -18.95
N GLU A 7 -11.78 17.21 -18.35
CA GLU A 7 -10.48 17.88 -18.35
C GLU A 7 -9.50 17.25 -17.35
N ASN A 8 -9.95 17.02 -16.10
CA ASN A 8 -9.20 16.30 -15.08
C ASN A 8 -10.01 15.09 -14.57
N PRO A 9 -9.55 13.85 -14.81
CA PRO A 9 -10.22 12.65 -14.32
C PRO A 9 -9.91 12.30 -12.86
N VAL A 10 -8.94 12.97 -12.21
CA VAL A 10 -8.58 12.74 -10.80
C VAL A 10 -9.46 13.61 -9.91
N ILE A 11 -10.28 12.96 -9.08
CA ILE A 11 -11.32 13.61 -8.24
C ILE A 11 -11.32 13.11 -6.78
N ASN A 12 -10.39 12.23 -6.42
CA ASN A 12 -10.22 11.69 -5.06
C ASN A 12 -8.73 11.70 -4.68
N SER A 13 -8.48 11.72 -3.37
CA SER A 13 -7.14 11.46 -2.82
C SER A 13 -6.75 9.98 -2.99
N PRO A 14 -5.47 9.66 -3.27
CA PRO A 14 -4.96 8.29 -3.29
C PRO A 14 -4.84 7.66 -1.90
N PHE A 15 -4.81 8.47 -0.84
CA PHE A 15 -4.56 8.04 0.54
C PHE A 15 -5.85 7.87 1.37
N GLU A 16 -6.94 8.49 0.94
CA GLU A 16 -8.23 8.46 1.64
C GLU A 16 -9.27 7.56 0.95
N GLU A 17 -10.35 7.24 1.67
CA GLU A 17 -11.46 6.49 1.08
C GLU A 17 -12.11 7.31 -0.04
N PRO A 18 -12.31 6.75 -1.26
CA PRO A 18 -12.91 7.51 -2.35
C PRO A 18 -14.31 8.00 -2.01
N GLU A 19 -14.47 9.32 -1.93
CA GLU A 19 -15.74 9.97 -1.58
C GLU A 19 -16.59 10.32 -2.80
N ARG A 20 -16.03 10.24 -4.01
CA ARG A 20 -16.66 10.73 -5.23
C ARG A 20 -16.39 9.82 -6.40
N HIS A 21 -17.30 9.79 -7.37
CA HIS A 21 -17.09 9.03 -8.60
C HIS A 21 -17.89 9.59 -9.78
N PHE A 22 -17.39 9.44 -11.00
CA PHE A 22 -18.18 9.79 -12.19
C PHE A 22 -19.33 8.79 -12.39
N LYS A 23 -20.52 9.32 -12.68
CA LYS A 23 -21.70 8.52 -13.03
C LYS A 23 -21.55 7.89 -14.41
N PHE A 24 -22.14 6.72 -14.57
CA PHE A 24 -22.22 6.03 -15.86
C PHE A 24 -23.64 6.10 -16.46
N ASN A 25 -23.76 6.44 -17.74
CA ASN A 25 -25.00 6.34 -18.52
C ASN A 25 -24.92 5.22 -19.58
N ALA A 26 -25.95 5.08 -20.44
CA ALA A 26 -26.00 4.09 -21.50
C ALA A 26 -24.91 4.25 -22.60
N ARG A 27 -24.14 5.34 -22.57
CA ARG A 27 -23.07 5.66 -23.51
C ARG A 27 -21.67 5.61 -22.87
N GLY A 28 -21.55 5.39 -21.55
CA GLY A 28 -20.27 5.38 -20.83
C GLY A 28 -20.24 6.35 -19.65
N ILE A 29 -19.04 6.78 -19.25
CA ILE A 29 -18.83 7.78 -18.21
C ILE A 29 -19.41 9.15 -18.61
N THR A 30 -19.98 9.85 -17.63
CA THR A 30 -20.53 11.20 -17.75
C THR A 30 -19.64 12.22 -17.03
N GLU A 31 -19.88 13.51 -17.28
CA GLU A 31 -19.25 14.61 -16.53
C GLU A 31 -19.87 14.80 -15.14
N GLU A 32 -20.99 14.13 -14.84
CA GLU A 32 -21.65 14.23 -13.55
C GLU A 32 -20.88 13.43 -12.49
N ILE A 33 -20.46 14.13 -11.44
CA ILE A 33 -19.87 13.54 -10.25
C ILE A 33 -21.00 13.18 -9.27
N ALA A 34 -20.96 11.97 -8.72
CA ALA A 34 -21.82 11.54 -7.64
C ALA A 34 -21.03 11.48 -6.33
N ASP A 35 -21.70 11.87 -5.25
CA ASP A 35 -21.18 11.75 -3.89
C ASP A 35 -21.29 10.32 -3.37
N GLY A 36 -20.33 9.94 -2.55
CA GLY A 36 -20.14 8.61 -1.99
C GLY A 36 -19.27 7.69 -2.85
N ARG A 37 -18.76 6.66 -2.19
CA ARG A 37 -17.92 5.64 -2.81
C ARG A 37 -18.68 4.82 -3.85
N ARG A 38 -18.03 4.54 -4.99
CA ARG A 38 -18.57 3.67 -6.04
C ARG A 38 -18.88 2.27 -5.49
N ARG A 39 -20.12 1.83 -5.65
CA ARG A 39 -20.54 0.45 -5.32
C ARG A 39 -19.84 -0.54 -6.24
N SER A 40 -19.44 -1.68 -5.69
CA SER A 40 -18.93 -2.78 -6.52
C SER A 40 -20.11 -3.39 -7.30
N GLU A 41 -19.97 -3.47 -8.63
CA GLU A 41 -21.01 -3.95 -9.55
C GLU A 41 -20.43 -4.91 -10.61
N TYR A 42 -21.23 -5.88 -11.07
CA TYR A 42 -20.94 -6.70 -12.24
C TYR A 42 -21.11 -5.88 -13.53
N PHE A 43 -20.23 -4.91 -13.77
CA PHE A 43 -20.33 -4.01 -14.91
C PHE A 43 -19.05 -3.98 -15.74
N MET A 44 -19.23 -4.05 -17.07
CA MET A 44 -18.18 -3.87 -18.08
C MET A 44 -18.66 -2.75 -19.04
N PRO A 45 -18.08 -1.54 -19.00
CA PRO A 45 -18.53 -0.44 -19.85
C PRO A 45 -18.18 -0.67 -21.33
N PHE A 46 -19.18 -0.59 -22.21
CA PHE A 46 -18.98 -0.41 -23.65
C PHE A 46 -19.64 0.91 -24.10
N PRO A 47 -18.88 1.94 -24.53
CA PRO A 47 -19.46 3.09 -25.23
C PRO A 47 -19.91 2.70 -26.64
N LYS A 48 -21.13 3.10 -27.04
CA LYS A 48 -21.65 2.97 -28.42
C LYS A 48 -21.13 4.11 -29.32
N PRO A 49 -20.81 3.86 -30.60
CA PRO A 49 -20.44 4.91 -31.56
C PRO A 49 -21.60 5.87 -31.90
N LYS A 50 -21.26 7.08 -32.39
CA LYS A 50 -22.16 8.24 -32.46
C LYS A 50 -23.08 8.32 -33.70
N LYS A 51 -22.85 7.54 -34.76
CA LYS A 51 -23.67 7.55 -35.99
C LYS A 51 -24.35 6.18 -36.16
N ARG A 52 -25.65 6.18 -36.47
CA ARG A 52 -26.45 4.98 -36.79
C ARG A 52 -27.27 5.25 -38.04
N SER A 53 -27.07 4.48 -39.11
CA SER A 53 -28.05 4.32 -40.20
C SER A 53 -28.97 3.11 -39.95
N GLY A 54 -30.27 3.28 -40.23
CA GLY A 54 -31.35 2.42 -39.71
C GLY A 54 -31.60 1.07 -40.39
N GLN A 55 -30.58 0.30 -40.78
CA GLN A 55 -30.80 -1.03 -41.41
C GLN A 55 -30.08 -2.25 -40.80
N ASP A 56 -29.12 -2.10 -39.88
CA ASP A 56 -28.44 -3.25 -39.25
C ASP A 56 -28.96 -3.56 -37.83
N GLN A 57 -30.22 -3.99 -37.75
CA GLN A 57 -30.90 -4.31 -36.49
C GLN A 57 -30.65 -5.74 -35.96
N MET A 58 -29.89 -6.61 -36.65
CA MET A 58 -29.95 -8.07 -36.34
C MET A 58 -28.62 -8.83 -36.11
N GLN A 59 -27.47 -8.18 -35.87
CA GLN A 59 -26.24 -8.97 -35.60
C GLN A 59 -25.42 -8.66 -34.34
N PHE A 60 -25.69 -7.57 -33.62
CA PHE A 60 -25.06 -7.33 -32.31
C PHE A 60 -26.01 -6.52 -31.41
N GLU A 61 -27.14 -7.11 -31.05
CA GLU A 61 -27.78 -6.70 -29.80
C GLU A 61 -26.94 -7.24 -28.64
N LEU A 62 -26.69 -6.39 -27.64
CA LEU A 62 -26.41 -6.64 -26.22
C LEU A 62 -25.60 -5.44 -25.65
N PRO A 63 -25.77 -5.01 -24.39
CA PRO A 63 -26.94 -5.04 -23.49
C PRO A 63 -27.29 -3.61 -22.95
N ASP A 64 -28.54 -3.42 -22.52
CA ASP A 64 -29.06 -2.20 -21.87
C ASP A 64 -28.48 -1.93 -20.47
N GLN A 65 -28.89 -0.80 -19.88
CA GLN A 65 -28.59 -0.38 -18.49
C GLN A 65 -28.87 -1.45 -17.42
N ASP A 66 -29.61 -2.50 -17.76
CA ASP A 66 -30.10 -3.56 -16.87
C ASP A 66 -29.08 -4.64 -16.48
N LEU A 67 -27.79 -4.48 -16.82
CA LEU A 67 -26.72 -5.40 -16.38
C LEU A 67 -25.99 -4.99 -15.11
N ARG A 68 -26.28 -3.82 -14.53
CA ARG A 68 -25.62 -3.38 -13.30
C ARG A 68 -26.24 -4.09 -12.10
N GLN A 69 -25.63 -5.20 -11.69
CA GLN A 69 -25.96 -5.85 -10.43
C GLN A 69 -24.89 -5.54 -9.40
N ALA A 70 -25.29 -4.93 -8.29
CA ALA A 70 -24.40 -4.71 -7.16
C ALA A 70 -23.90 -6.05 -6.60
N ASN A 71 -22.60 -6.14 -6.34
CA ASN A 71 -21.98 -7.26 -5.63
C ASN A 71 -22.42 -7.20 -4.16
N ALA A 72 -23.53 -7.84 -3.81
CA ALA A 72 -24.09 -7.78 -2.46
C ALA A 72 -23.08 -8.22 -1.39
N PHE A 73 -22.30 -9.26 -1.67
CA PHE A 73 -21.28 -9.77 -0.76
C PHE A 73 -20.15 -8.75 -0.53
N ILE A 74 -19.49 -8.26 -1.58
CA ILE A 74 -18.38 -7.31 -1.48
C ILE A 74 -18.81 -6.01 -0.79
N ASN A 75 -19.99 -5.47 -1.17
CA ASN A 75 -20.49 -4.25 -0.55
C ASN A 75 -20.87 -4.44 0.93
N SER A 76 -21.32 -5.64 1.33
CA SER A 76 -21.52 -6.00 2.74
C SER A 76 -20.20 -6.07 3.51
N VAL A 77 -19.15 -6.68 2.92
CA VAL A 77 -17.80 -6.71 3.51
C VAL A 77 -17.31 -5.28 3.76
N ARG A 78 -17.37 -4.41 2.74
CA ARG A 78 -16.95 -2.99 2.86
C ARG A 78 -17.70 -2.28 3.99
N THR A 79 -19.02 -2.46 4.09
CA THR A 79 -19.84 -1.82 5.12
C THR A 79 -19.39 -2.24 6.54
N GLN A 80 -19.16 -3.54 6.74
CA GLN A 80 -18.71 -4.07 8.04
C GLN A 80 -17.29 -3.62 8.39
N VAL A 81 -16.36 -3.68 7.44
CA VAL A 81 -14.97 -3.24 7.64
C VAL A 81 -14.92 -1.74 7.93
N THR A 82 -15.72 -0.92 7.24
CA THR A 82 -15.80 0.53 7.48
C THR A 82 -16.32 0.84 8.88
N ALA A 83 -17.39 0.16 9.32
CA ALA A 83 -17.91 0.33 10.69
C ALA A 83 -16.90 -0.12 11.76
N TRP A 84 -16.15 -1.19 11.48
CA TRP A 84 -15.08 -1.68 12.35
C TRP A 84 -13.88 -0.73 12.41
N ARG A 85 -13.48 -0.14 11.28
CA ARG A 85 -12.44 0.90 11.20
C ARG A 85 -12.84 2.11 12.03
N ASN A 86 -14.05 2.63 11.81
CA ASN A 86 -14.56 3.83 12.47
C ASN A 86 -14.77 3.66 13.99
N SER A 87 -14.82 2.42 14.48
CA SER A 87 -14.90 2.12 15.92
C SER A 87 -13.54 1.90 16.59
N GLY A 88 -12.43 2.18 15.90
CA GLY A 88 -11.07 2.09 16.44
C GLY A 88 -10.56 0.65 16.56
N TYR A 89 -10.87 -0.19 15.55
CA TYR A 89 -10.36 -1.55 15.42
C TYR A 89 -10.58 -2.44 16.67
N PRO A 90 -11.83 -2.65 17.13
CA PRO A 90 -12.10 -3.53 18.25
C PRO A 90 -11.81 -5.00 17.91
N GLY A 91 -11.36 -5.77 18.90
CA GLY A 91 -11.20 -7.23 18.80
C GLY A 91 -9.91 -7.74 18.16
N VAL A 92 -8.95 -6.87 17.84
CA VAL A 92 -7.62 -7.25 17.32
C VAL A 92 -6.62 -7.56 18.43
N THR A 93 -5.55 -8.30 18.13
CA THR A 93 -4.40 -8.42 19.03
C THR A 93 -3.68 -7.07 19.26
N PRO A 94 -2.94 -6.93 20.37
CA PRO A 94 -2.07 -5.76 20.59
C PRO A 94 -1.06 -5.54 19.45
N THR A 95 -0.49 -6.63 18.91
CA THR A 95 0.45 -6.57 17.78
C THR A 95 -0.22 -6.03 16.51
N THR A 96 -1.42 -6.51 16.17
CA THR A 96 -2.20 -6.02 15.03
C THR A 96 -2.60 -4.56 15.22
N ARG A 97 -3.01 -4.15 16.42
CA ARG A 97 -3.33 -2.76 16.72
C ARG A 97 -2.15 -1.83 16.44
N ARG A 98 -0.97 -2.17 16.96
CA ARG A 98 0.25 -1.40 16.72
C ARG A 98 0.60 -1.32 15.23
N LEU A 99 0.41 -2.40 14.47
CA LEU A 99 0.64 -2.39 13.02
C LEU A 99 -0.34 -1.47 12.28
N LEU A 100 -1.63 -1.49 12.66
CA LEU A 100 -2.64 -0.59 12.08
C LEU A 100 -2.34 0.88 12.43
N GLU A 101 -1.94 1.17 13.67
CA GLU A 101 -1.51 2.50 14.09
C GLU A 101 -0.29 2.97 13.29
N HIS A 102 0.71 2.10 13.10
CA HIS A 102 1.89 2.38 12.28
C HIS A 102 1.51 2.66 10.82
N TRP A 103 0.74 1.77 10.18
CA TRP A 103 0.38 1.94 8.77
C TRP A 103 -0.49 3.19 8.54
N ASN A 104 -1.37 3.53 9.48
CA ASN A 104 -2.27 4.69 9.37
C ASN A 104 -1.60 6.02 9.77
N ASN A 105 -0.34 6.02 10.17
CA ASN A 105 0.35 7.26 10.54
C ASN A 105 0.63 8.11 9.28
N PRO A 106 0.03 9.30 9.14
CA PRO A 106 0.25 10.15 7.95
C PRO A 106 1.69 10.64 7.83
N GLU A 107 2.44 10.69 8.94
CA GLU A 107 3.84 11.08 8.99
C GLU A 107 4.79 10.02 8.39
N ASN A 108 4.30 8.79 8.20
CA ASN A 108 5.15 7.72 7.67
C ASN A 108 5.35 7.90 6.17
N GLU A 109 6.62 8.02 5.77
CA GLU A 109 7.00 8.05 4.36
C GLU A 109 7.66 6.74 3.91
N PRO A 110 7.27 6.20 2.73
CA PRO A 110 6.18 6.65 1.86
C PRO A 110 4.79 6.27 2.38
N ARG A 111 3.80 7.15 2.18
CA ARG A 111 2.40 6.92 2.57
C ARG A 111 1.75 5.79 1.75
N LEU A 112 1.05 4.90 2.44
CA LEU A 112 0.32 3.78 1.83
C LEU A 112 -0.98 4.24 1.18
N PHE A 113 -1.34 3.65 0.04
CA PHE A 113 -2.61 3.96 -0.62
C PHE A 113 -3.79 3.38 0.12
N PHE A 114 -4.94 4.06 0.08
CA PHE A 114 -6.17 3.57 0.71
C PHE A 114 -6.54 2.14 0.28
N CYS A 115 -6.35 1.82 -1.01
CA CYS A 115 -6.64 0.48 -1.52
C CYS A 115 -5.74 -0.62 -0.91
N GLN A 116 -4.54 -0.27 -0.45
CA GLN A 116 -3.63 -1.19 0.25
C GLN A 116 -4.11 -1.41 1.69
N HIS A 117 -4.47 -0.33 2.39
CA HIS A 117 -5.11 -0.39 3.71
C HIS A 117 -6.35 -1.26 3.70
N GLU A 118 -7.31 -0.95 2.80
CA GLU A 118 -8.57 -1.69 2.74
C GLU A 118 -8.36 -3.18 2.53
N ALA A 119 -7.44 -3.57 1.64
CA ALA A 119 -7.16 -4.98 1.37
C ALA A 119 -6.67 -5.70 2.64
N VAL A 120 -5.70 -5.11 3.34
CA VAL A 120 -5.11 -5.71 4.55
C VAL A 120 -6.08 -5.67 5.73
N GLU A 121 -6.78 -4.57 5.95
CA GLU A 121 -7.84 -4.45 6.96
C GLU A 121 -8.93 -5.49 6.76
N THR A 122 -9.37 -5.71 5.52
CA THR A 122 -10.34 -6.75 5.19
C THR A 122 -9.78 -8.14 5.53
N ALA A 123 -8.51 -8.39 5.25
CA ALA A 123 -7.84 -9.64 5.61
C ALA A 123 -7.78 -9.85 7.14
N ILE A 124 -7.48 -8.79 7.90
CA ILE A 124 -7.40 -8.80 9.37
C ILE A 124 -8.79 -9.05 9.96
N TYR A 125 -9.80 -8.30 9.51
CA TYR A 125 -11.17 -8.43 10.00
C TYR A 125 -11.69 -9.86 9.82
N LEU A 126 -11.48 -10.47 8.65
CA LEU A 126 -11.90 -11.84 8.36
C LEU A 126 -11.14 -12.90 9.15
N ASN A 127 -9.91 -12.61 9.60
CA ASN A 127 -9.08 -13.57 10.33
C ASN A 127 -9.28 -13.50 11.85
N GLU A 128 -9.38 -12.29 12.42
CA GLU A 128 -9.42 -12.06 13.87
C GLU A 128 -10.82 -11.69 14.40
N CYS A 129 -11.59 -10.90 13.66
CA CYS A 129 -12.77 -10.22 14.21
C CYS A 129 -14.10 -10.91 13.84
N ASP A 130 -14.19 -11.49 12.63
CA ASP A 130 -15.42 -12.11 12.17
C ASP A 130 -15.83 -13.29 13.07
N ASN A 131 -17.03 -13.19 13.65
CA ASN A 131 -17.53 -14.21 14.55
C ASN A 131 -18.07 -15.40 13.75
N LYS A 132 -17.22 -16.41 13.58
CA LYS A 132 -17.50 -17.65 12.82
C LYS A 132 -18.72 -18.44 13.30
N GLN A 133 -19.23 -18.17 14.52
CA GLN A 133 -20.42 -18.83 15.07
C GLN A 133 -21.73 -18.17 14.64
N ARG A 134 -21.70 -16.97 14.02
CA ARG A 134 -22.90 -16.34 13.47
C ARG A 134 -23.30 -16.97 12.15
N ASN A 135 -24.60 -17.21 11.97
CA ASN A 135 -25.18 -17.73 10.73
C ASN A 135 -24.87 -16.85 9.50
N ASP A 136 -24.73 -15.54 9.71
CA ASP A 136 -24.48 -14.55 8.66
C ASP A 136 -22.99 -14.17 8.54
N SER A 137 -22.09 -14.92 9.20
CA SER A 137 -20.64 -14.63 9.18
C SER A 137 -20.09 -14.60 7.75
N LEU A 138 -19.23 -13.61 7.48
CA LEU A 138 -18.58 -13.47 6.18
C LEU A 138 -17.70 -14.69 5.89
N HIS A 139 -17.04 -15.22 6.92
CA HIS A 139 -16.25 -16.44 6.86
C HIS A 139 -17.10 -17.64 6.42
N GLY A 140 -18.30 -17.82 6.98
CA GLY A 140 -19.20 -18.90 6.60
C GLY A 140 -19.64 -18.81 5.14
N GLN A 141 -19.93 -17.60 4.67
CA GLN A 141 -20.26 -17.34 3.25
C GLN A 141 -19.07 -17.66 2.33
N LEU A 142 -17.85 -17.26 2.70
CA LEU A 142 -16.63 -17.57 1.96
C LEU A 142 -16.33 -19.05 1.91
N VAL A 143 -16.55 -19.79 3.00
CA VAL A 143 -16.38 -21.26 3.00
C VAL A 143 -17.31 -21.92 2.00
N ARG A 144 -18.59 -21.49 1.94
CA ARG A 144 -19.57 -22.01 0.96
C ARG A 144 -19.17 -21.65 -0.47
N ALA A 145 -18.76 -20.41 -0.71
CA ALA A 145 -18.29 -19.94 -2.02
C ALA A 145 -17.05 -20.70 -2.50
N ASN A 146 -16.09 -20.96 -1.60
CA ASN A 146 -14.93 -21.77 -1.90
C ASN A 146 -15.30 -23.24 -2.14
N ALA A 147 -16.24 -23.81 -1.39
CA ALA A 147 -16.64 -25.22 -1.55
C ALA A 147 -17.12 -25.55 -2.97
N GLU A 148 -17.79 -24.60 -3.65
CA GLU A 148 -18.31 -24.81 -5.01
C GLU A 148 -17.21 -24.84 -6.08
N ALA A 149 -16.15 -24.05 -5.92
CA ALA A 149 -15.12 -23.85 -6.95
C ALA A 149 -13.75 -24.47 -6.59
N ASN A 150 -13.42 -24.54 -5.30
CA ASN A 150 -12.15 -25.01 -4.74
C ASN A 150 -12.40 -25.72 -3.38
N PRO A 151 -13.00 -26.93 -3.36
CA PRO A 151 -13.47 -27.58 -2.13
C PRO A 151 -12.36 -27.79 -1.08
N ASP A 152 -11.11 -27.91 -1.51
CA ASP A 152 -9.98 -28.13 -0.65
C ASP A 152 -9.23 -26.85 -0.24
N LEU A 153 -9.58 -25.65 -0.68
CA LEU A 153 -8.78 -24.46 -0.32
C LEU A 153 -9.66 -23.34 0.21
N PHE A 154 -9.29 -22.78 1.37
CA PHE A 154 -9.90 -21.55 1.87
C PHE A 154 -9.19 -20.35 1.23
N ARG A 155 -9.83 -19.74 0.23
CA ARG A 155 -9.26 -18.64 -0.55
C ARG A 155 -9.98 -17.33 -0.28
N ILE A 156 -9.21 -16.25 -0.35
CA ILE A 156 -9.67 -14.87 -0.28
C ILE A 156 -9.00 -14.12 -1.42
N ALA A 157 -9.77 -13.38 -2.22
CA ALA A 157 -9.24 -12.62 -3.34
C ALA A 157 -9.40 -11.10 -3.14
N PHE A 158 -8.34 -10.37 -3.49
CA PHE A 158 -8.29 -8.91 -3.55
C PHE A 158 -8.19 -8.49 -5.01
N LYS A 159 -9.25 -7.84 -5.52
CA LYS A 159 -9.21 -7.20 -6.83
C LYS A 159 -8.53 -5.85 -6.67
N MET A 160 -7.35 -5.71 -7.27
CA MET A 160 -6.48 -4.53 -7.12
C MET A 160 -5.98 -4.08 -8.49
N ALA A 161 -6.36 -2.86 -8.89
CA ALA A 161 -5.93 -2.26 -10.15
C ALA A 161 -4.42 -2.33 -10.38
N THR A 162 -3.98 -2.44 -11.63
CA THR A 162 -2.55 -2.44 -11.96
C THR A 162 -1.89 -1.12 -11.50
N GLY A 163 -0.78 -1.22 -10.79
CA GLY A 163 -0.09 -0.07 -10.20
C GLY A 163 -0.50 0.28 -8.76
N SER A 164 -1.58 -0.30 -8.23
CA SER A 164 -2.06 -0.04 -6.85
C SER A 164 -1.22 -0.66 -5.71
N GLY A 165 -0.15 -1.40 -6.04
CA GLY A 165 0.78 -1.96 -5.03
C GLY A 165 0.38 -3.35 -4.49
N LYS A 166 0.07 -4.32 -5.36
CA LYS A 166 -0.19 -5.72 -4.96
C LYS A 166 0.93 -6.32 -4.11
N THR A 167 2.18 -6.10 -4.51
CA THR A 167 3.36 -6.62 -3.79
C THR A 167 3.49 -6.00 -2.39
N VAL A 168 3.14 -4.73 -2.21
CA VAL A 168 3.09 -4.07 -0.90
C VAL A 168 2.07 -4.75 0.01
N VAL A 169 0.86 -5.06 -0.50
CA VAL A 169 -0.15 -5.81 0.28
C VAL A 169 0.34 -7.21 0.65
N MET A 170 1.07 -7.91 -0.25
CA MET A 170 1.69 -9.19 0.08
C MET A 170 2.71 -9.05 1.22
N ALA A 171 3.55 -8.01 1.19
CA ALA A 171 4.50 -7.70 2.25
C ALA A 171 3.78 -7.41 3.57
N MET A 172 2.75 -6.56 3.58
CA MET A 172 1.94 -6.25 4.77
C MET A 172 1.29 -7.50 5.38
N LEU A 173 0.77 -8.42 4.55
CA LEU A 173 0.23 -9.70 5.02
C LEU A 173 1.31 -10.59 5.66
N ILE A 174 2.54 -10.59 5.12
CA ILE A 174 3.67 -11.31 5.72
C ILE A 174 4.05 -10.70 7.08
N VAL A 175 4.12 -9.37 7.18
CA VAL A 175 4.39 -8.66 8.46
C VAL A 175 3.32 -9.01 9.49
N TYR A 176 2.05 -8.84 9.13
CA TYR A 176 0.90 -9.12 9.97
C TYR A 176 0.94 -10.54 10.55
N HIS A 177 1.10 -11.55 9.69
CA HIS A 177 1.09 -12.94 10.13
C HIS A 177 2.33 -13.32 10.93
N THR A 178 3.53 -12.86 10.51
CA THR A 178 4.79 -13.22 11.16
C THR A 178 4.88 -12.65 12.57
N LEU A 179 4.64 -11.34 12.73
CA LEU A 179 4.78 -10.68 14.03
C LEU A 179 3.73 -11.19 15.02
N ASN A 180 2.49 -11.40 14.57
CA ASN A 180 1.47 -12.02 15.42
C ASN A 180 1.79 -13.47 15.77
N LYS A 181 2.39 -14.25 14.86
CA LYS A 181 2.77 -15.63 15.15
C LYS A 181 3.87 -15.70 16.20
N ILE A 182 4.83 -14.78 16.17
CA ILE A 182 5.92 -14.67 17.14
C ILE A 182 5.38 -14.22 18.50
N ALA A 183 4.53 -13.19 18.51
CA ALA A 183 3.93 -12.66 19.74
C ALA A 183 2.95 -13.66 20.38
N SER A 184 2.25 -14.47 19.58
CA SER A 184 1.25 -15.44 20.06
C SER A 184 1.43 -16.84 19.43
N PRO A 185 2.48 -17.61 19.82
CA PRO A 185 2.79 -18.90 19.17
C PRO A 185 1.68 -19.95 19.27
N LYS A 186 0.88 -19.91 20.34
CA LYS A 186 -0.26 -20.83 20.57
C LYS A 186 -1.46 -20.55 19.65
N ARG A 187 -1.60 -19.33 19.12
CA ARG A 187 -2.70 -19.00 18.20
C ARG A 187 -2.43 -19.67 16.85
N THR A 188 -3.42 -20.43 16.38
CA THR A 188 -3.32 -21.23 15.15
C THR A 188 -3.77 -20.48 13.90
N ILE A 189 -4.32 -19.27 14.04
CA ILE A 189 -4.79 -18.45 12.91
C ILE A 189 -3.65 -17.75 12.16
N PHE A 190 -2.49 -17.57 12.79
CA PHE A 190 -1.31 -16.93 12.20
C PHE A 190 -0.28 -17.95 11.70
N ALA A 191 0.58 -17.54 10.77
CA ALA A 191 1.69 -18.34 10.24
C ALA A 191 2.98 -17.51 10.11
N ASP A 192 4.12 -18.20 10.11
CA ASP A 192 5.46 -17.63 9.90
C ASP A 192 6.16 -18.26 8.67
N ALA A 193 5.37 -18.92 7.82
CA ALA A 193 5.85 -19.62 6.63
C ALA A 193 4.91 -19.35 5.45
N PHE A 194 5.48 -18.91 4.33
CA PHE A 194 4.77 -18.35 3.19
C PHE A 194 5.26 -18.99 1.89
N LEU A 195 4.33 -19.46 1.07
CA LEU A 195 4.57 -19.87 -0.31
C LEU A 195 3.97 -18.81 -1.24
N ILE A 196 4.83 -18.12 -1.97
CA ILE A 196 4.44 -17.12 -2.96
C ILE A 196 4.50 -17.78 -4.33
N VAL A 197 3.38 -17.74 -5.08
CA VAL A 197 3.30 -18.33 -6.42
C VAL A 197 3.03 -17.25 -7.47
N ALA A 198 3.87 -17.24 -8.50
CA ALA A 198 3.83 -16.31 -9.61
C ALA A 198 3.43 -16.99 -10.94
N PRO A 199 2.83 -16.26 -11.89
CA PRO A 199 2.48 -16.76 -13.22
C PRO A 199 3.71 -16.96 -14.13
N GLY A 200 4.79 -16.21 -13.89
CA GLY A 200 5.97 -16.20 -14.76
C GLY A 200 7.28 -16.19 -13.96
N VAL A 201 8.39 -16.57 -14.61
CA VAL A 201 9.74 -16.46 -14.05
C VAL A 201 10.10 -15.00 -13.77
N THR A 202 9.69 -14.07 -14.64
CA THR A 202 9.94 -12.63 -14.44
C THR A 202 9.26 -12.10 -13.20
N ILE A 203 8.00 -12.47 -12.95
CA ILE A 203 7.29 -12.07 -11.73
C ILE A 203 7.98 -12.67 -10.51
N ARG A 204 8.32 -13.96 -10.57
CA ARG A 204 9.04 -14.65 -9.48
C ARG A 204 10.34 -13.92 -9.11
N ASP A 205 11.09 -13.44 -10.09
CA ASP A 205 12.35 -12.73 -9.88
C ASP A 205 12.12 -11.31 -9.34
N ARG A 206 11.01 -10.65 -9.68
CA ARG A 206 10.61 -9.36 -9.08
C ARG A 206 10.14 -9.51 -7.64
N LEU A 207 9.40 -10.56 -7.32
CA LEU A 207 8.87 -10.83 -5.97
C LEU A 207 9.96 -11.20 -4.95
N GLN A 208 11.23 -11.18 -5.36
CA GLN A 208 12.36 -11.30 -4.46
C GLN A 208 12.44 -10.16 -3.44
N VAL A 209 11.84 -9.01 -3.71
CA VAL A 209 11.69 -7.89 -2.75
C VAL A 209 10.92 -8.28 -1.48
N LEU A 210 10.20 -9.41 -1.50
CA LEU A 210 9.50 -9.96 -0.34
C LEU A 210 10.41 -10.78 0.59
N TYR A 211 11.71 -10.89 0.30
CA TYR A 211 12.66 -11.48 1.24
C TYR A 211 13.22 -10.40 2.19
N PRO A 212 12.95 -10.47 3.51
CA PRO A 212 13.48 -9.50 4.48
C PRO A 212 15.02 -9.46 4.51
N GLU A 213 15.68 -10.55 4.17
CA GLU A 213 17.15 -10.65 4.18
C GLU A 213 17.83 -9.88 3.02
N LYS A 214 17.08 -9.41 2.02
CA LYS A 214 17.64 -8.67 0.87
C LYS A 214 17.70 -7.19 1.16
N SER A 215 18.78 -6.51 0.74
CA SER A 215 18.93 -5.06 0.92
C SER A 215 17.84 -4.24 0.21
N ASP A 216 17.35 -4.71 -0.93
CA ASP A 216 16.37 -3.99 -1.77
C ASP A 216 14.91 -4.44 -1.50
N ASN A 217 14.54 -4.64 -0.23
CA ASN A 217 13.23 -5.19 0.15
C ASN A 217 12.12 -4.14 0.27
N ASP A 218 10.88 -4.55 0.02
CA ASP A 218 9.71 -3.65 0.10
C ASP A 218 9.37 -3.27 1.55
N TYR A 219 9.84 -4.03 2.56
CA TYR A 219 9.53 -3.75 3.97
C TYR A 219 10.18 -2.46 4.45
N GLN A 220 11.45 -2.23 4.10
CA GLN A 220 12.18 -1.01 4.42
C GLN A 220 11.74 0.15 3.52
N LYS A 221 11.69 -0.08 2.19
CA LYS A 221 11.28 0.95 1.22
C LYS A 221 9.91 1.56 1.47
N MET A 222 8.97 0.74 1.93
CA MET A 222 7.60 1.18 2.22
C MET A 222 7.34 1.37 3.71
N ASN A 223 8.38 1.37 4.55
CA ASN A 223 8.29 1.52 6.01
C ASN A 223 7.17 0.65 6.64
N LEU A 224 7.09 -0.64 6.26
CA LEU A 224 5.95 -1.51 6.63
C LEU A 224 6.06 -2.10 8.04
N VAL A 225 7.22 -2.00 8.66
CA VAL A 225 7.56 -2.69 9.91
C VAL A 225 7.96 -1.64 10.94
N PRO A 226 7.28 -1.57 12.10
CA PRO A 226 7.73 -0.70 13.18
C PRO A 226 9.17 -1.03 13.59
N ARG A 227 9.95 -0.04 14.00
CA ARG A 227 11.33 -0.24 14.42
C ARG A 227 11.42 -1.28 15.53
N GLY A 228 12.42 -2.13 15.36
CA GLY A 228 12.73 -3.22 16.26
C GLY A 228 12.02 -4.55 16.03
N ASP A 229 11.00 -4.56 15.18
CA ASP A 229 10.37 -5.81 14.75
C ASP A 229 11.00 -6.42 13.50
N TYR A 230 11.98 -5.73 12.91
CA TYR A 230 12.61 -6.18 11.67
C TYR A 230 13.34 -7.52 11.86
N ASP A 231 14.08 -7.68 12.96
CA ASP A 231 14.72 -8.95 13.32
C ASP A 231 13.71 -10.07 13.57
N ALA A 232 12.53 -9.72 14.08
CA ALA A 232 11.44 -10.69 14.22
C ALA A 232 10.88 -11.10 12.84
N LEU A 233 10.73 -10.15 11.91
CA LEU A 233 10.30 -10.42 10.54
C LEU A 233 11.28 -11.34 9.79
N CYS A 234 12.60 -11.18 9.98
CA CYS A 234 13.63 -12.03 9.38
C CYS A 234 13.50 -13.52 9.75
N GLN A 235 12.70 -13.87 10.76
CA GLN A 235 12.41 -15.28 11.10
C GLN A 235 11.42 -15.94 10.14
N ALA A 236 10.70 -15.17 9.32
CA ALA A 236 9.75 -15.67 8.33
C ALA A 236 10.43 -16.61 7.32
N LYS A 237 9.79 -17.74 7.00
CA LYS A 237 10.24 -18.64 5.94
C LYS A 237 9.45 -18.42 4.68
N ILE A 238 10.09 -17.83 3.69
CA ILE A 238 9.45 -17.40 2.44
C ILE A 238 10.01 -18.22 1.28
N VAL A 239 9.13 -18.78 0.46
CA VAL A 239 9.51 -19.45 -0.80
C VAL A 239 8.74 -18.80 -1.93
N VAL A 240 9.46 -18.16 -2.85
CA VAL A 240 8.91 -17.60 -4.08
C VAL A 240 9.13 -18.59 -5.23
N THR A 241 8.04 -19.03 -5.87
CA THR A 241 8.06 -19.97 -7.00
C THR A 241 7.15 -19.51 -8.14
N ASN A 242 7.33 -20.12 -9.30
CA ASN A 242 6.41 -20.02 -10.43
C ASN A 242 5.54 -21.29 -10.51
N TYR A 243 4.31 -21.21 -11.03
CA TYR A 243 3.41 -22.38 -11.10
C TYR A 243 3.91 -23.52 -12.00
N HIS A 244 4.69 -23.25 -13.05
CA HIS A 244 5.33 -24.29 -13.86
C HIS A 244 6.26 -25.18 -13.03
N ALA A 245 6.75 -24.71 -11.89
CA ALA A 245 7.54 -25.53 -10.98
C ALA A 245 6.74 -26.71 -10.40
N PHE A 246 5.39 -26.62 -10.38
CA PHE A 246 4.49 -27.72 -9.99
C PHE A 246 4.39 -28.82 -11.05
N GLN A 247 4.94 -28.61 -12.26
CA GLN A 247 5.03 -29.65 -13.26
C GLN A 247 5.95 -30.77 -12.77
N ARG A 248 5.41 -32.00 -12.79
CA ARG A 248 6.13 -33.19 -12.32
C ARG A 248 7.23 -33.54 -13.31
N ARG A 249 8.46 -33.66 -12.81
CA ARG A 249 9.63 -33.97 -13.64
C ARG A 249 9.74 -35.47 -13.89
N LYS A 250 10.37 -35.86 -15.00
CA LYS A 250 10.84 -37.23 -15.20
C LYS A 250 12.16 -37.40 -14.43
N LYS A 251 12.30 -38.52 -13.72
CA LYS A 251 13.42 -38.83 -12.83
C LYS A 251 14.73 -39.10 -13.59
N ASP A 252 14.64 -39.48 -14.87
CA ASP A 252 15.78 -39.66 -15.81
C ASP A 252 15.37 -39.32 -17.26
N GLU A 253 16.33 -38.92 -18.11
CA GLU A 253 16.16 -38.79 -19.57
C GLU A 253 16.02 -40.18 -20.22
N LEU A 254 14.82 -40.76 -20.15
CA LEU A 254 14.49 -41.93 -20.97
C LEU A 254 14.51 -41.54 -22.46
N SER A 255 15.34 -42.23 -23.25
CA SER A 255 15.30 -42.10 -24.71
C SER A 255 13.91 -42.45 -25.24
N ARG A 256 13.48 -41.84 -26.36
CA ARG A 256 12.18 -42.13 -27.02
C ARG A 256 11.92 -43.63 -27.27
N ILE A 257 12.98 -44.44 -27.34
CA ILE A 257 12.92 -45.89 -27.51
C ILE A 257 12.59 -46.57 -26.17
N GLY A 258 13.20 -46.15 -25.06
CA GLY A 258 12.89 -46.64 -23.71
C GLY A 258 11.44 -46.37 -23.29
N GLU A 259 10.88 -45.22 -23.68
CA GLU A 259 9.46 -44.90 -23.41
C GLU A 259 8.47 -45.82 -24.14
N LYS A 260 8.78 -46.21 -25.39
CA LYS A 260 7.94 -47.15 -26.15
C LYS A 260 8.03 -48.58 -25.62
N VAL A 261 9.18 -48.99 -25.07
CA VAL A 261 9.42 -50.34 -24.54
C VAL A 261 8.78 -50.53 -23.16
N LEU A 262 8.80 -49.50 -22.31
CA LEU A 262 8.30 -49.61 -20.92
C LEU A 262 6.79 -49.40 -20.77
N GLY A 263 6.09 -48.87 -21.79
CA GLY A 263 4.64 -48.69 -21.76
C GLY A 263 4.14 -47.97 -20.50
N GLU A 264 3.28 -48.62 -19.70
CA GLU A 264 2.78 -48.06 -18.44
C GLU A 264 3.83 -47.93 -17.33
N GLY A 265 4.93 -48.70 -17.39
CA GLY A 265 6.05 -48.63 -16.44
C GLY A 265 6.84 -47.31 -16.51
N ALA A 266 6.68 -46.54 -17.59
CA ALA A 266 7.24 -45.18 -17.70
C ALA A 266 6.63 -44.19 -16.67
N LYS A 267 5.41 -44.46 -16.17
CA LYS A 267 4.78 -43.63 -15.12
C LYS A 267 5.53 -43.69 -13.78
N ASN A 268 6.25 -44.77 -13.50
CA ASN A 268 7.06 -44.93 -12.27
C ASN A 268 8.29 -44.01 -12.25
N PHE A 269 8.69 -43.49 -13.41
CA PHE A 269 9.78 -42.52 -13.54
C PHE A 269 9.29 -41.08 -13.49
N THR A 270 8.00 -40.83 -13.30
CA THR A 270 7.49 -39.46 -13.10
C THR A 270 7.45 -39.16 -11.61
N GLU A 271 7.94 -37.98 -11.22
CA GLU A 271 7.87 -37.45 -9.86
C GLU A 271 6.46 -37.59 -9.29
N THR A 272 6.34 -38.06 -8.04
CA THR A 272 5.06 -38.10 -7.32
C THR A 272 4.64 -36.69 -6.89
N PRO A 273 3.35 -36.41 -6.63
CA PRO A 273 2.92 -35.11 -6.12
C PRO A 273 3.66 -34.69 -4.84
N GLU A 274 3.98 -35.65 -3.96
CA GLU A 274 4.71 -35.37 -2.72
C GLU A 274 6.18 -35.00 -2.96
N GLU A 275 6.87 -35.72 -3.85
CA GLU A 275 8.25 -35.41 -4.25
C GLU A 275 8.33 -34.03 -4.89
N MET A 276 7.35 -33.69 -5.73
CA MET A 276 7.22 -32.36 -6.34
C MET A 276 7.09 -31.28 -5.27
N VAL A 277 6.25 -31.48 -4.25
CA VAL A 277 6.10 -30.51 -3.15
C VAL A 277 7.40 -30.36 -2.37
N ILE A 278 8.13 -31.45 -2.08
CA ILE A 278 9.43 -31.40 -1.41
C ILE A 278 10.44 -30.60 -2.22
N ARG A 279 10.45 -30.75 -3.55
CA ARG A 279 11.31 -29.99 -4.45
C ARG A 279 10.95 -28.50 -4.47
N VAL A 280 9.68 -28.17 -4.66
CA VAL A 280 9.21 -26.78 -4.80
C VAL A 280 9.26 -26.02 -3.47
N CYS A 281 8.87 -26.67 -2.37
CA CYS A 281 8.74 -26.03 -1.05
C CYS A 281 9.94 -26.29 -0.13
N ARG A 282 11.10 -26.70 -0.69
CA ARG A 282 12.29 -27.09 0.09
C ARG A 282 12.71 -26.04 1.12
N GLY A 283 12.60 -24.75 0.77
CA GLY A 283 12.97 -23.62 1.63
C GLY A 283 12.08 -23.45 2.88
N LEU A 284 10.90 -24.08 2.94
CA LEU A 284 10.02 -24.04 4.11
C LEU A 284 10.48 -24.99 5.24
N GLY A 285 11.43 -25.88 4.94
CA GLY A 285 12.01 -26.81 5.93
C GLY A 285 10.95 -27.72 6.56
N LYS A 286 10.83 -27.67 7.89
CA LYS A 286 9.87 -28.49 8.67
C LYS A 286 8.57 -27.76 9.01
N LYS A 287 8.36 -26.53 8.50
CA LYS A 287 7.15 -25.76 8.78
C LYS A 287 5.93 -26.43 8.16
N LYS A 288 4.79 -26.35 8.85
CA LYS A 288 3.49 -26.91 8.42
C LYS A 288 2.41 -25.83 8.55
N ASN A 289 1.30 -26.01 7.85
CA ASN A 289 0.16 -25.08 7.86
C ASN A 289 0.59 -23.67 7.43
N ILE A 290 1.03 -23.57 6.18
CA ILE A 290 1.58 -22.34 5.59
C ILE A 290 0.47 -21.43 5.06
N ILE A 291 0.85 -20.20 4.73
CA ILE A 291 0.01 -19.27 3.96
C ILE A 291 0.50 -19.24 2.53
N VAL A 292 -0.43 -19.23 1.57
CA VAL A 292 -0.12 -19.10 0.14
C VAL A 292 -0.50 -17.70 -0.32
N LEU A 293 0.41 -17.01 -1.02
CA LEU A 293 0.15 -15.72 -1.66
C LEU A 293 0.28 -15.90 -3.18
N ASN A 294 -0.81 -15.77 -3.92
CA ASN A 294 -0.80 -15.84 -5.37
C ASN A 294 -0.78 -14.43 -5.98
N ASP A 295 0.23 -14.11 -6.78
CA ASP A 295 0.22 -12.92 -7.65
C ASP A 295 -0.41 -13.28 -9.00
N GLU A 296 -1.21 -12.38 -9.56
CA GLU A 296 -2.00 -12.61 -10.79
C GLU A 296 -2.84 -13.88 -10.74
N ALA A 297 -3.53 -14.09 -9.62
CA ALA A 297 -4.28 -15.30 -9.31
C ALA A 297 -5.46 -15.62 -10.25
N HIS A 298 -5.73 -14.78 -11.26
CA HIS A 298 -6.79 -15.00 -12.23
C HIS A 298 -6.54 -16.23 -13.13
N HIS A 299 -5.30 -16.74 -13.18
CA HIS A 299 -5.00 -18.04 -13.78
C HIS A 299 -5.28 -19.22 -12.84
N CYS A 300 -5.46 -19.00 -11.55
CA CYS A 300 -5.57 -20.07 -10.56
C CYS A 300 -7.03 -20.38 -10.22
N TYR A 301 -7.70 -21.23 -11.00
CA TYR A 301 -9.05 -21.73 -10.71
C TYR A 301 -9.35 -23.07 -11.38
N ARG A 302 -10.37 -23.79 -10.89
CA ARG A 302 -10.84 -25.05 -11.47
C ARG A 302 -12.00 -24.82 -12.45
N PRO A 303 -11.88 -25.16 -13.75
CA PRO A 303 -12.99 -25.11 -14.70
C PRO A 303 -14.10 -26.13 -14.38
N LYS A 304 -15.38 -25.81 -14.64
CA LYS A 304 -16.56 -26.69 -14.40
C LYS A 304 -16.76 -27.78 -15.47
N LYS A 305 -16.19 -27.64 -16.68
CA LYS A 305 -16.34 -28.63 -17.77
C LYS A 305 -15.01 -29.27 -18.16
N GLU A 306 -15.01 -30.58 -18.37
CA GLU A 306 -13.89 -31.36 -18.91
C GLU A 306 -13.88 -31.38 -20.45
N GLN A 307 -13.92 -30.23 -21.11
CA GLN A 307 -13.72 -30.20 -22.57
C GLN A 307 -12.22 -30.22 -22.91
N LYS A 308 -11.85 -31.01 -23.93
CA LYS A 308 -10.50 -31.05 -24.50
C LYS A 308 -10.29 -29.87 -25.46
N SER A 309 -9.96 -28.67 -24.98
CA SER A 309 -9.28 -27.67 -25.82
C SER A 309 -8.61 -26.51 -25.04
N GLU A 310 -7.49 -26.07 -25.59
CA GLU A 310 -6.66 -24.87 -25.34
C GLU A 310 -5.68 -24.87 -24.14
N SER A 311 -4.42 -24.46 -24.43
CA SER A 311 -3.27 -24.48 -23.51
C SER A 311 -3.46 -23.70 -22.20
N LYS A 312 -4.39 -22.73 -22.16
CA LYS A 312 -4.64 -21.88 -20.99
C LYS A 312 -5.42 -22.59 -19.89
N GLU A 313 -6.31 -23.52 -20.24
CA GLU A 313 -7.03 -24.31 -19.23
C GLU A 313 -6.10 -25.31 -18.53
N ASP A 314 -5.10 -25.82 -19.26
CA ASP A 314 -4.08 -26.70 -18.72
C ASP A 314 -3.14 -25.97 -17.73
N GLU A 315 -2.81 -24.70 -18.01
CA GLU A 315 -2.04 -23.83 -17.10
C GLU A 315 -2.81 -23.60 -15.77
N ALA A 316 -4.09 -23.27 -15.85
CA ALA A 316 -4.94 -23.05 -14.67
C ALA A 316 -5.07 -24.30 -13.80
N ARG A 317 -5.24 -25.47 -14.43
CA ARG A 317 -5.27 -26.77 -13.75
C ARG A 317 -3.96 -27.10 -13.07
N LEU A 318 -2.82 -26.84 -13.73
CA LEU A 318 -1.50 -27.11 -13.16
C LEU A 318 -1.30 -26.33 -11.85
N TRP A 319 -1.67 -25.05 -11.83
CA TRP A 319 -1.51 -24.21 -10.66
C TRP A 319 -2.36 -24.69 -9.49
N ILE A 320 -3.68 -24.86 -9.69
CA ILE A 320 -4.58 -25.25 -8.60
C ILE A 320 -4.26 -26.65 -8.06
N ASN A 321 -3.95 -27.62 -8.93
CA ASN A 321 -3.56 -28.97 -8.53
C ASN A 321 -2.24 -28.97 -7.75
N GLY A 322 -1.32 -28.06 -8.09
CA GLY A 322 -0.09 -27.84 -7.33
C GLY A 322 -0.38 -27.40 -5.88
N LEU A 323 -1.29 -26.44 -5.70
CA LEU A 323 -1.70 -25.96 -4.37
C LEU A 323 -2.42 -27.04 -3.54
N GLU A 324 -3.27 -27.86 -4.17
CA GLU A 324 -3.92 -28.99 -3.52
C GLU A 324 -2.90 -30.03 -3.03
N ALA A 325 -1.88 -30.33 -3.84
CA ALA A 325 -0.77 -31.20 -3.43
C ALA A 325 0.01 -30.60 -2.24
N VAL A 326 0.25 -29.29 -2.25
CA VAL A 326 0.90 -28.59 -1.12
C VAL A 326 0.04 -28.69 0.14
N LYS A 327 -1.28 -28.49 0.05
CA LYS A 327 -2.19 -28.66 1.19
C LYS A 327 -2.15 -30.09 1.73
N ALA A 328 -2.17 -31.10 0.87
CA ALA A 328 -2.14 -32.50 1.28
C ALA A 328 -0.84 -32.87 2.04
N LYS A 329 0.31 -32.33 1.62
CA LYS A 329 1.62 -32.70 2.18
C LYS A 329 2.07 -31.83 3.37
N ILE A 330 1.94 -30.51 3.25
CA ILE A 330 2.47 -29.52 4.22
C ILE A 330 1.34 -28.89 5.06
N GLY A 331 0.13 -28.83 4.50
CA GLY A 331 -1.00 -28.09 5.06
C GLY A 331 -0.98 -26.62 4.64
N VAL A 332 -2.14 -26.12 4.19
CA VAL A 332 -2.36 -24.72 3.84
C VAL A 332 -3.48 -24.19 4.72
N LYS A 333 -3.23 -23.09 5.45
CA LYS A 333 -4.24 -22.42 6.29
C LYS A 333 -5.21 -21.62 5.43
N GLN A 334 -4.64 -20.81 4.55
CA GLN A 334 -5.34 -19.82 3.76
C GLN A 334 -4.53 -19.48 2.52
N VAL A 335 -5.26 -19.13 1.46
CA VAL A 335 -4.71 -18.62 0.20
C VAL A 335 -5.20 -17.19 0.02
N TYR A 336 -4.29 -16.25 -0.13
CA TYR A 336 -4.60 -14.89 -0.55
C TYR A 336 -4.27 -14.73 -2.03
N ASP A 337 -5.30 -14.41 -2.81
CA ASP A 337 -5.22 -14.21 -4.25
C ASP A 337 -5.21 -12.70 -4.54
N LEU A 338 -4.17 -12.21 -5.20
CA LEU A 338 -4.07 -10.82 -5.64
C LEU A 338 -4.12 -10.76 -7.16
N SER A 339 -5.01 -9.96 -7.72
CA SER A 339 -5.15 -9.82 -9.18
C SER A 339 -5.88 -8.54 -9.54
N ALA A 340 -5.54 -7.93 -10.68
CA ALA A 340 -6.34 -6.83 -11.22
C ALA A 340 -7.65 -7.34 -11.86
N THR A 341 -7.64 -8.58 -12.34
CA THR A 341 -8.71 -9.16 -13.13
C THR A 341 -9.12 -10.55 -12.61
N PRO A 342 -9.57 -10.72 -11.34
CA PRO A 342 -9.97 -12.01 -10.77
C PRO A 342 -11.32 -12.48 -11.33
N PHE A 343 -11.37 -12.71 -12.63
CA PHE A 343 -12.55 -13.14 -13.36
C PHE A 343 -12.31 -14.52 -13.97
N PHE A 344 -13.36 -15.31 -14.07
CA PHE A 344 -13.33 -16.55 -14.83
C PHE A 344 -13.20 -16.26 -16.34
N LEU A 345 -12.29 -16.98 -17.01
CA LEU A 345 -12.15 -16.88 -18.46
C LEU A 345 -13.37 -17.49 -19.17
N LYS A 346 -13.65 -16.98 -20.38
CA LYS A 346 -14.64 -17.56 -21.28
C LYS A 346 -14.33 -19.03 -21.55
N GLY A 347 -15.33 -19.91 -21.39
CA GLY A 347 -15.17 -21.36 -21.56
C GLY A 347 -14.98 -22.14 -20.25
N SER A 348 -14.64 -21.47 -19.15
CA SER A 348 -14.45 -22.07 -17.82
C SER A 348 -15.68 -22.79 -17.23
N GLY A 349 -16.86 -22.59 -17.80
CA GLY A 349 -18.12 -23.18 -17.37
C GLY A 349 -18.80 -22.45 -16.21
N TYR A 350 -18.22 -21.36 -15.69
CA TYR A 350 -18.88 -20.45 -14.77
C TYR A 350 -19.72 -19.42 -15.52
N ALA A 351 -20.91 -19.15 -14.99
CA ALA A 351 -21.82 -18.17 -15.55
C ALA A 351 -22.66 -17.55 -14.45
N THR A 352 -23.02 -16.28 -14.60
CA THR A 352 -23.99 -15.60 -13.74
C THR A 352 -25.21 -15.20 -14.56
N THR A 353 -26.39 -15.26 -13.95
CA THR A 353 -27.64 -14.85 -14.60
C THR A 353 -28.01 -13.47 -14.08
N THR A 354 -28.20 -12.55 -15.00
CA THR A 354 -28.59 -11.17 -14.70
C THR A 354 -30.08 -11.09 -14.35
N PRO A 355 -30.55 -10.01 -13.70
CA PRO A 355 -31.97 -9.83 -13.37
C PRO A 355 -32.92 -9.92 -14.58
N THR A 356 -32.41 -9.66 -15.78
CA THR A 356 -33.15 -9.76 -17.06
C THR A 356 -33.19 -11.19 -17.62
N GLY A 357 -32.69 -12.19 -16.89
CA GLY A 357 -32.63 -13.58 -17.32
C GLY A 357 -31.48 -13.89 -18.29
N LYS A 358 -30.66 -12.90 -18.66
CA LYS A 358 -29.52 -13.10 -19.56
C LYS A 358 -28.34 -13.73 -18.81
N LYS A 359 -27.81 -14.83 -19.35
CA LYS A 359 -26.66 -15.54 -18.81
C LYS A 359 -25.34 -14.94 -19.31
N LEU A 360 -24.55 -14.38 -18.40
CA LEU A 360 -23.18 -13.91 -18.64
C LEU A 360 -22.22 -15.09 -18.43
N ASN A 361 -21.49 -15.46 -19.47
CA ASN A 361 -20.48 -16.54 -19.45
C ASN A 361 -19.04 -15.99 -19.42
N GLU A 362 -18.87 -14.68 -19.21
CA GLU A 362 -17.61 -13.96 -19.25
C GLU A 362 -17.71 -12.74 -18.31
N GLY A 363 -16.60 -12.35 -17.67
CA GLY A 363 -16.57 -11.24 -16.70
C GLY A 363 -17.17 -11.59 -15.33
N VAL A 364 -17.32 -12.89 -15.03
CA VAL A 364 -17.79 -13.36 -13.72
C VAL A 364 -16.65 -13.30 -12.72
N LEU A 365 -16.77 -12.46 -11.69
CA LEU A 365 -15.81 -12.37 -10.59
C LEU A 365 -15.72 -13.70 -9.84
N PHE A 366 -14.53 -14.01 -9.29
CA PHE A 366 -14.41 -15.13 -8.37
C PHE A 366 -15.31 -14.91 -7.14
N PRO A 367 -16.05 -15.94 -6.68
CA PRO A 367 -17.00 -15.78 -5.58
C PRO A 367 -16.32 -15.58 -4.22
N TRP A 368 -14.99 -15.70 -4.13
CA TRP A 368 -14.19 -15.41 -2.94
C TRP A 368 -13.48 -14.05 -2.98
N VAL A 369 -13.86 -13.15 -3.90
CA VAL A 369 -13.41 -11.75 -3.88
C VAL A 369 -14.05 -11.03 -2.70
N VAL A 370 -13.23 -10.41 -1.84
CA VAL A 370 -13.69 -9.68 -0.64
C VAL A 370 -13.46 -8.17 -0.73
N SER A 371 -12.50 -7.73 -1.55
CA SER A 371 -12.21 -6.33 -1.83
C SER A 371 -12.14 -6.10 -3.34
N ASP A 372 -12.65 -4.96 -3.77
CA ASP A 372 -12.73 -4.55 -5.17
C ASP A 372 -12.25 -3.12 -5.33
N PHE A 373 -11.00 -2.92 -5.76
CA PHE A 373 -10.50 -1.62 -6.16
C PHE A 373 -10.26 -1.64 -7.67
N ALA A 374 -11.24 -1.14 -8.42
CA ALA A 374 -11.24 -1.27 -9.88
C ALA A 374 -10.28 -0.26 -10.52
N LEU A 375 -9.94 -0.50 -11.79
CA LEU A 375 -9.08 0.41 -12.54
C LEU A 375 -9.65 1.83 -12.62
N ILE A 376 -10.98 1.97 -12.69
CA ILE A 376 -11.63 3.28 -12.70
C ILE A 376 -11.40 4.04 -11.40
N ASP A 377 -11.51 3.37 -10.25
CA ASP A 377 -11.27 3.97 -8.94
C ASP A 377 -9.80 4.40 -8.84
N ALA A 378 -8.87 3.58 -9.35
CA ALA A 378 -7.45 3.92 -9.41
C ALA A 378 -7.15 5.13 -10.31
N ILE A 379 -7.88 5.32 -11.42
CA ILE A 379 -7.73 6.51 -12.26
C ILE A 379 -8.32 7.73 -11.56
N GLU A 380 -9.50 7.61 -10.95
CA GLU A 380 -10.17 8.69 -10.22
C GLU A 380 -9.39 9.15 -8.97
N CYS A 381 -8.53 8.28 -8.40
CA CYS A 381 -7.60 8.60 -7.32
C CYS A 381 -6.19 9.01 -7.81
N GLY A 382 -5.95 9.04 -9.12
CA GLY A 382 -4.64 9.37 -9.69
C GLY A 382 -3.54 8.32 -9.42
N ILE A 383 -3.89 7.10 -9.01
CA ILE A 383 -2.95 5.98 -8.79
C ILE A 383 -2.48 5.39 -10.13
N ALA A 384 -3.33 5.43 -11.16
CA ALA A 384 -3.05 4.91 -12.50
C ALA A 384 -3.09 6.01 -13.58
N LYS A 385 -2.30 5.85 -14.66
CA LYS A 385 -2.40 6.71 -15.84
C LYS A 385 -3.76 6.57 -16.52
N VAL A 386 -4.15 7.61 -17.24
CA VAL A 386 -5.38 7.69 -18.02
C VAL A 386 -5.10 7.24 -19.45
N PRO A 387 -5.68 6.12 -19.93
CA PRO A 387 -5.50 5.70 -21.32
C PRO A 387 -6.33 6.58 -22.26
N ARG A 388 -5.67 7.25 -23.21
CA ARG A 388 -6.30 8.00 -24.29
C ARG A 388 -6.39 7.13 -25.54
N VAL A 389 -7.61 7.03 -26.07
CA VAL A 389 -7.91 6.21 -27.25
C VAL A 389 -8.54 7.10 -28.32
N PRO A 390 -8.22 6.93 -29.61
CA PRO A 390 -8.83 7.71 -30.68
C PRO A 390 -10.36 7.61 -30.68
N VAL A 391 -11.04 8.77 -30.56
CA VAL A 391 -12.51 8.86 -30.48
C VAL A 391 -13.15 9.34 -31.79
N ALA A 392 -12.38 9.91 -32.72
CA ALA A 392 -12.83 10.35 -34.04
C ALA A 392 -11.68 10.31 -35.06
N ASP A 393 -12.00 10.06 -36.33
CA ASP A 393 -11.13 10.30 -37.47
C ASP A 393 -11.95 10.94 -38.62
N ASP A 394 -11.25 11.50 -39.61
CA ASP A 394 -11.87 12.18 -40.76
C ASP A 394 -12.39 11.20 -41.82
N ALA A 395 -12.31 9.89 -41.57
CA ALA A 395 -12.59 8.85 -42.57
C ALA A 395 -14.10 8.61 -42.83
N MET A 396 -15.01 9.43 -42.28
CA MET A 396 -16.46 9.34 -42.45
C MET A 396 -17.07 7.94 -42.10
N LYS A 397 -16.37 7.10 -41.34
CA LYS A 397 -16.86 5.78 -40.86
C LYS A 397 -17.52 5.88 -39.47
N GLU A 398 -18.39 4.91 -39.12
CA GLU A 398 -19.11 4.90 -37.83
C GLU A 398 -18.18 4.69 -36.61
N ASP A 399 -17.08 3.93 -36.77
CA ASP A 399 -16.02 3.70 -35.77
C ASP A 399 -14.66 4.21 -36.29
N PRO A 400 -13.83 4.90 -35.47
CA PRO A 400 -12.49 5.33 -35.88
C PRO A 400 -11.59 4.15 -36.27
N ILE A 401 -10.93 4.24 -37.42
CA ILE A 401 -10.04 3.23 -38.00
C ILE A 401 -8.93 2.85 -37.02
N TYR A 402 -8.34 3.82 -36.31
CA TYR A 402 -7.27 3.55 -35.34
C TYR A 402 -7.74 2.88 -34.05
N ARG A 403 -9.05 2.89 -33.75
CA ARG A 403 -9.61 2.17 -32.60
C ARG A 403 -9.74 0.67 -32.88
N ARG A 404 -10.08 0.30 -34.13
CA ARG A 404 -10.15 -1.10 -34.59
C ARG A 404 -9.14 -1.39 -35.69
N LEU A 405 -7.88 -0.99 -35.45
CA LEU A 405 -6.82 -1.12 -36.44
C LEU A 405 -6.69 -2.57 -36.95
N TRP A 406 -6.73 -3.54 -36.03
CA TRP A 406 -6.58 -4.96 -36.34
C TRP A 406 -7.57 -5.49 -37.38
N ASP A 407 -8.85 -5.11 -37.27
CA ASP A 407 -9.90 -5.60 -38.17
C ASP A 407 -9.64 -5.18 -39.62
N THR A 408 -9.00 -4.03 -39.81
CA THR A 408 -8.63 -3.48 -41.12
C THR A 408 -7.32 -4.07 -41.65
N VAL A 409 -6.32 -4.26 -40.79
CA VAL A 409 -4.97 -4.68 -41.22
C VAL A 409 -4.81 -6.19 -41.34
N ARG A 410 -5.59 -6.99 -40.58
CA ARG A 410 -5.47 -8.47 -40.56
C ARG A 410 -5.51 -9.11 -41.96
N PRO A 411 -6.46 -8.80 -42.85
CA PRO A 411 -6.51 -9.44 -44.18
C PRO A 411 -5.32 -9.09 -45.06
N LYS A 412 -4.72 -7.92 -44.85
CA LYS A 412 -3.56 -7.43 -45.60
C LYS A 412 -2.28 -8.08 -45.07
N LEU A 413 -2.10 -8.12 -43.76
CA LEU A 413 -0.94 -8.75 -43.10
C LEU A 413 -0.83 -10.25 -43.38
N SER A 414 -1.94 -10.98 -43.54
CA SER A 414 -1.90 -12.41 -43.88
C SER A 414 -1.35 -12.71 -45.28
N LYS A 415 -1.28 -11.71 -46.17
CA LYS A 415 -0.84 -11.85 -47.57
C LYS A 415 0.61 -11.43 -47.80
N ILE A 416 1.26 -10.82 -46.80
CA ILE A 416 2.63 -10.29 -46.93
C ILE A 416 3.63 -11.43 -46.73
N VAL A 417 4.58 -11.55 -47.66
CA VAL A 417 5.71 -12.46 -47.56
C VAL A 417 6.84 -11.75 -46.82
N SER A 418 7.37 -12.35 -45.76
CA SER A 418 8.40 -11.76 -44.90
C SER A 418 9.82 -11.78 -45.48
N GLU A 419 10.00 -12.14 -46.76
CA GLU A 419 11.31 -12.20 -47.41
C GLU A 419 11.45 -11.02 -48.38
N GLY A 420 12.18 -9.98 -47.97
CA GLY A 420 12.42 -8.77 -48.76
C GLY A 420 12.33 -7.49 -47.93
N GLU A 421 12.15 -6.36 -48.62
CA GLU A 421 11.94 -5.04 -48.00
C GLU A 421 10.66 -5.05 -47.13
N PRO A 422 10.73 -4.61 -45.87
CA PRO A 422 9.57 -4.64 -44.97
C PRO A 422 8.53 -3.61 -45.42
N GLN A 423 7.39 -4.09 -45.92
CA GLN A 423 6.25 -3.24 -46.28
C GLN A 423 5.09 -3.42 -45.29
N LEU A 424 4.67 -2.33 -44.65
CA LEU A 424 3.49 -2.32 -43.79
C LEU A 424 2.24 -1.89 -44.57
N PRO A 425 1.04 -2.38 -44.19
CA PRO A 425 -0.19 -1.80 -44.70
C PRO A 425 -0.30 -0.32 -44.37
N GLN A 426 -0.80 0.48 -45.32
CA GLN A 426 -0.92 1.94 -45.19
C GLN A 426 -1.60 2.38 -43.87
N GLU A 427 -2.64 1.69 -43.43
CA GLU A 427 -3.34 2.03 -42.18
C GLU A 427 -2.47 1.81 -40.94
N LEU A 428 -1.63 0.77 -40.93
CA LEU A 428 -0.70 0.48 -39.84
C LEU A 428 0.46 1.47 -39.84
N GLU A 429 0.99 1.79 -41.01
CA GLU A 429 2.05 2.79 -41.19
C GLU A 429 1.59 4.18 -40.71
N THR A 430 0.41 4.62 -41.13
CA THR A 430 -0.13 5.94 -40.73
C THR A 430 -0.38 5.99 -39.21
N ALA A 431 -0.89 4.90 -38.63
CA ALA A 431 -1.09 4.79 -37.18
C ALA A 431 0.25 4.87 -36.41
N LEU A 432 1.28 4.18 -36.89
CA LEU A 432 2.63 4.23 -36.32
C LEU A 432 3.25 5.62 -36.41
N GLN A 433 3.18 6.26 -37.57
CA GLN A 433 3.71 7.63 -37.78
C GLN A 433 2.98 8.66 -36.91
N SER A 434 1.65 8.54 -36.77
CA SER A 434 0.87 9.41 -35.88
C SER A 434 1.28 9.26 -34.42
N LEU A 435 1.41 8.03 -33.91
CA LEU A 435 1.90 7.77 -32.56
C LEU A 435 3.34 8.26 -32.37
N TYR A 436 4.19 8.03 -33.37
CA TYR A 436 5.59 8.45 -33.34
C TYR A 436 5.73 9.97 -33.24
N SER A 437 4.94 10.74 -34.00
CA SER A 437 4.95 12.20 -33.92
C SER A 437 4.49 12.74 -32.55
N ASN A 438 3.60 12.01 -31.86
CA ASN A 438 3.26 12.33 -30.46
C ASN A 438 4.42 11.97 -29.51
N TYR A 439 5.02 10.80 -29.71
CA TYR A 439 6.17 10.32 -28.94
C TYR A 439 7.36 11.29 -29.01
N GLU A 440 7.66 11.86 -30.18
CA GLU A 440 8.71 12.87 -30.38
C GLU A 440 8.59 14.03 -29.39
N LYS A 441 7.37 14.50 -29.12
CA LYS A 441 7.14 15.58 -28.14
C LYS A 441 7.54 15.15 -26.73
N SER A 442 7.20 13.91 -26.35
CA SER A 442 7.56 13.35 -25.03
C SER A 442 9.07 13.13 -24.92
N TYR A 443 9.71 12.73 -26.02
CA TYR A 443 11.15 12.51 -26.11
C TYR A 443 11.95 13.82 -26.03
N ASP A 444 11.52 14.88 -26.74
CA ASP A 444 12.15 16.20 -26.70
C ASP A 444 12.09 16.83 -25.30
N LEU A 445 10.98 16.62 -24.60
CA LEU A 445 10.82 17.06 -23.21
C LEU A 445 11.79 16.33 -22.29
N TRP A 446 11.96 15.02 -22.49
CA TRP A 446 12.93 14.21 -21.75
C TRP A 446 14.38 14.61 -22.06
N GLN A 447 14.73 14.94 -23.32
CA GLN A 447 16.10 15.36 -23.65
C GLN A 447 16.50 16.69 -23.01
N LYS A 448 15.54 17.56 -22.72
CA LYS A 448 15.76 18.85 -22.06
C LYS A 448 15.79 18.74 -20.54
N ASP A 449 15.57 17.54 -19.99
CA ASP A 449 15.53 17.28 -18.56
C ASP A 449 16.96 17.17 -17.98
N PRO A 450 17.35 18.03 -17.01
CA PRO A 450 18.67 17.98 -16.41
C PRO A 450 18.89 16.79 -15.45
N HIS A 451 17.85 16.02 -15.09
CA HIS A 451 17.89 15.04 -14.00
C HIS A 451 18.32 13.61 -14.41
N GLY A 452 18.69 13.39 -15.68
CA GLY A 452 19.24 12.11 -16.15
C GLY A 452 18.28 10.93 -15.97
N LEU A 453 16.98 11.15 -16.26
CA LEU A 453 15.94 10.13 -16.30
C LEU A 453 16.10 9.16 -17.48
N THR A 454 15.34 8.06 -17.47
CA THR A 454 15.23 7.13 -18.61
C THR A 454 14.21 7.60 -19.66
N PRO A 455 14.44 7.28 -20.95
CA PRO A 455 13.59 7.74 -22.04
C PRO A 455 12.17 7.16 -21.97
N PRO A 456 11.17 7.83 -22.58
CA PRO A 456 9.83 7.27 -22.72
C PRO A 456 9.86 6.00 -23.59
N VAL A 457 8.92 5.08 -23.36
CA VAL A 457 8.86 3.79 -24.06
C VAL A 457 7.56 3.64 -24.85
N LEU A 458 7.69 3.21 -26.11
CA LEU A 458 6.60 2.77 -26.98
C LEU A 458 6.54 1.24 -27.04
N ILE A 459 5.32 0.68 -27.00
CA ILE A 459 5.10 -0.77 -27.11
C ILE A 459 4.28 -1.08 -28.34
N VAL A 460 4.71 -2.08 -29.11
CA VAL A 460 3.91 -2.66 -30.19
C VAL A 460 3.60 -4.11 -29.90
N VAL A 461 2.32 -4.46 -29.87
CA VAL A 461 1.83 -5.80 -29.51
C VAL A 461 1.27 -6.50 -30.72
N CYS A 462 2.00 -7.47 -31.27
CA CYS A 462 1.64 -8.18 -32.50
C CYS A 462 1.01 -9.55 -32.22
N ASN A 463 0.32 -10.13 -33.19
CA ASN A 463 -0.35 -11.43 -33.01
C ASN A 463 0.59 -12.66 -33.09
N ASN A 464 1.70 -12.58 -33.84
CA ASN A 464 2.61 -13.71 -34.06
C ASN A 464 4.05 -13.24 -34.37
N THR A 465 4.98 -14.19 -34.42
CA THR A 465 6.41 -13.95 -34.67
C THR A 465 6.72 -13.36 -36.05
N LYS A 466 5.92 -13.67 -37.08
CA LYS A 466 6.14 -13.13 -38.43
C LYS A 466 5.78 -11.66 -38.52
N VAL A 467 4.60 -11.28 -38.01
CA VAL A 467 4.13 -9.88 -38.00
C VAL A 467 5.00 -9.02 -37.09
N SER A 468 5.38 -9.52 -35.92
CA SER A 468 6.29 -8.81 -35.02
C SER A 468 7.67 -8.59 -35.64
N LYS A 469 8.22 -9.58 -36.36
CA LYS A 469 9.49 -9.39 -37.09
C LYS A 469 9.36 -8.36 -38.20
N LEU A 470 8.29 -8.41 -39.01
CA LEU A 470 8.02 -7.40 -40.05
C LEU A 470 7.93 -5.98 -39.48
N VAL A 471 7.21 -5.81 -38.37
CA VAL A 471 7.08 -4.50 -37.71
C VAL A 471 8.42 -4.06 -37.09
N TYR A 472 9.14 -4.98 -36.45
CA TYR A 472 10.47 -4.69 -35.91
C TYR A 472 11.44 -4.24 -37.01
N ASP A 473 11.50 -4.95 -38.14
CA ASP A 473 12.40 -4.63 -39.25
C ASP A 473 12.08 -3.26 -39.88
N TRP A 474 10.79 -2.90 -39.95
CA TRP A 474 10.36 -1.59 -40.44
C TRP A 474 10.74 -0.44 -39.49
N ILE A 475 10.69 -0.67 -38.17
CA ILE A 475 11.00 0.34 -37.14
C ILE A 475 12.51 0.48 -36.92
N ALA A 476 13.19 -0.65 -36.68
CA ALA A 476 14.54 -0.71 -36.16
C ALA A 476 15.62 -0.77 -37.25
N GLY A 477 15.26 -1.11 -38.49
CA GLY A 477 16.17 -1.40 -39.58
C GLY A 477 16.24 -2.90 -39.90
N TRP A 478 16.83 -3.24 -41.06
CA TRP A 478 16.88 -4.61 -41.58
C TRP A 478 18.13 -4.87 -42.43
N GLU A 479 18.47 -6.15 -42.63
CA GLU A 479 19.63 -6.55 -43.44
C GLU A 479 19.24 -6.83 -44.89
N LYS A 480 19.88 -6.13 -45.82
CA LYS A 480 19.75 -6.34 -47.26
C LYS A 480 20.99 -7.05 -47.80
N LYS A 481 20.79 -8.18 -48.48
CA LYS A 481 21.83 -8.84 -49.27
C LYS A 481 22.03 -8.11 -50.60
N THR A 482 23.25 -7.65 -50.87
CA THR A 482 23.62 -7.13 -52.18
C THR A 482 23.81 -8.28 -53.18
N PRO A 483 23.75 -8.01 -54.50
CA PRO A 483 24.04 -9.00 -55.54
C PRO A 483 25.43 -9.66 -55.39
N ASP A 484 26.38 -8.95 -54.77
CA ASP A 484 27.76 -9.39 -54.54
C ASP A 484 27.92 -10.25 -53.27
N GLY A 485 26.84 -10.48 -52.51
CA GLY A 485 26.83 -11.36 -51.32
C GLY A 485 27.16 -10.66 -50.00
N GLU A 486 27.37 -9.34 -50.01
CA GLU A 486 27.58 -8.54 -48.79
C GLU A 486 26.24 -8.20 -48.12
N ASN A 487 26.23 -8.19 -46.77
CA ASN A 487 25.06 -7.76 -45.99
C ASN A 487 25.23 -6.29 -45.62
N ILE A 488 24.33 -5.43 -46.10
CA ILE A 488 24.26 -4.02 -45.70
C ILE A 488 23.05 -3.84 -44.78
N VAL A 489 23.23 -3.11 -43.68
CA VAL A 489 22.12 -2.76 -42.79
C VAL A 489 21.43 -1.51 -43.35
N VAL A 490 20.14 -1.63 -43.60
CA VAL A 490 19.28 -0.55 -44.07
C VAL A 490 18.61 0.10 -42.87
N LYS A 491 18.67 1.43 -42.82
CA LYS A 491 18.04 2.28 -41.82
C LYS A 491 16.53 2.03 -41.72
N GLY A 492 16.01 1.96 -40.50
CA GLY A 492 14.57 1.89 -40.22
C GLY A 492 13.86 3.22 -40.49
N ASN A 493 12.53 3.18 -40.58
CA ASN A 493 11.74 4.34 -40.99
C ASN A 493 11.48 5.37 -39.86
N LEU A 494 11.81 5.02 -38.62
CA LEU A 494 11.63 5.88 -37.44
C LEU A 494 12.99 6.19 -36.80
N SER A 495 13.44 7.44 -36.92
CA SER A 495 14.83 7.84 -36.58
C SER A 495 15.22 7.60 -35.12
N ILE A 496 14.33 7.90 -34.16
CA ILE A 496 14.62 7.73 -32.72
C ILE A 496 14.70 6.25 -32.32
N PHE A 497 13.99 5.38 -33.04
CA PHE A 497 13.88 3.95 -32.76
C PHE A 497 14.85 3.09 -33.58
N ASN A 498 15.60 3.71 -34.49
CA ASN A 498 16.54 3.02 -35.36
C ASN A 498 17.67 2.35 -34.57
N ASN A 499 18.07 1.15 -34.99
CA ASN A 499 19.22 0.42 -34.44
C ASN A 499 20.41 0.42 -35.40
N GLU A 500 20.29 1.03 -36.57
CA GLU A 500 21.37 1.18 -37.54
C GLU A 500 22.16 2.48 -37.31
N ASP A 501 23.47 2.42 -37.54
CA ASP A 501 24.37 3.56 -37.55
C ASP A 501 25.42 3.38 -38.66
N ASN A 502 25.45 4.30 -39.62
CA ASN A 502 26.38 4.33 -40.77
C ASN A 502 26.48 3.02 -41.58
N GLY A 503 25.36 2.33 -41.80
CA GLY A 503 25.26 1.09 -42.58
C GLY A 503 25.57 -0.19 -41.80
N VAL A 504 25.79 -0.08 -40.48
CA VAL A 504 26.09 -1.19 -39.56
C VAL A 504 25.11 -1.15 -38.39
N TRP A 505 24.91 -2.27 -37.69
CA TRP A 505 24.14 -2.28 -36.45
C TRP A 505 24.87 -1.51 -35.34
N SER A 506 24.17 -0.54 -34.73
CA SER A 506 24.67 0.22 -33.58
C SER A 506 24.86 -0.68 -32.37
N ASP A 507 25.93 -0.44 -31.59
CA ASP A 507 26.16 -1.12 -30.31
C ASP A 507 25.12 -0.75 -29.24
N GLN A 508 24.41 0.38 -29.41
CA GLN A 508 23.33 0.82 -28.54
C GLN A 508 21.98 0.60 -29.20
N LEU A 509 21.28 -0.45 -28.77
CA LEU A 509 19.94 -0.79 -29.24
C LEU A 509 18.89 0.19 -28.67
N ASN A 510 18.07 0.75 -29.56
CA ASN A 510 16.90 1.58 -29.23
C ASN A 510 15.60 0.76 -29.28
N THR A 511 15.51 -0.23 -30.17
CA THR A 511 14.32 -1.09 -30.35
C THR A 511 14.63 -2.55 -30.12
N ILE A 512 13.71 -3.30 -29.48
CA ILE A 512 13.86 -4.73 -29.27
C ILE A 512 12.65 -5.59 -29.67
N LEU A 513 12.89 -6.81 -30.14
CA LEU A 513 11.89 -7.85 -30.40
C LEU A 513 11.85 -8.90 -29.26
N ILE A 514 10.65 -9.18 -28.73
CA ILE A 514 10.44 -10.08 -27.58
C ILE A 514 9.29 -11.07 -27.81
N ASP A 515 9.49 -12.35 -27.46
CA ASP A 515 8.42 -13.35 -27.29
C ASP A 515 8.26 -13.70 -25.81
N SER A 516 7.38 -12.95 -25.14
CA SER A 516 7.23 -13.02 -23.69
C SER A 516 6.69 -14.37 -23.22
N LYS A 517 5.85 -15.06 -24.01
CA LYS A 517 5.33 -16.38 -23.60
C LYS A 517 6.46 -17.39 -23.47
N GLN A 518 7.41 -17.38 -24.39
CA GLN A 518 8.57 -18.27 -24.35
C GLN A 518 9.57 -17.86 -23.26
N LEU A 519 9.71 -16.56 -22.96
CA LEU A 519 10.61 -16.09 -21.90
C LEU A 519 10.11 -16.45 -20.49
N GLU A 520 8.79 -16.53 -20.27
CA GLU A 520 8.21 -16.83 -18.96
C GLU A 520 8.08 -18.31 -18.63
N SER A 521 8.00 -19.20 -19.63
CA SER A 521 7.86 -20.64 -19.38
C SER A 521 9.12 -21.28 -18.79
N GLY A 522 10.27 -20.61 -18.93
CA GLY A 522 11.57 -21.16 -18.56
C GLY A 522 12.07 -22.26 -19.52
N GLU A 523 11.36 -22.52 -20.61
CA GLU A 523 11.78 -23.44 -21.66
C GLU A 523 12.77 -22.78 -22.64
N ALA A 524 13.48 -23.60 -23.44
CA ALA A 524 14.39 -23.08 -24.46
C ALA A 524 13.62 -22.32 -25.56
N LEU A 525 14.14 -21.15 -25.96
CA LEU A 525 13.55 -20.35 -27.04
C LEU A 525 13.46 -21.15 -28.35
N SER A 526 12.33 -21.00 -29.04
CA SER A 526 12.08 -21.63 -30.35
C SER A 526 13.14 -21.21 -31.39
N ASN A 527 13.55 -22.16 -32.24
CA ASN A 527 14.53 -21.91 -33.30
C ASN A 527 14.13 -20.76 -34.24
N THR A 528 12.83 -20.58 -34.47
CA THR A 528 12.27 -19.48 -35.27
C THR A 528 12.50 -18.13 -34.62
N PHE A 529 12.29 -18.01 -33.31
CA PHE A 529 12.50 -16.77 -32.57
C PHE A 529 13.98 -16.48 -32.39
N LYS A 530 14.79 -17.49 -32.06
CA LYS A 530 16.26 -17.36 -31.99
C LYS A 530 16.86 -16.79 -33.28
N ARG A 531 16.36 -17.22 -34.45
CA ARG A 531 16.77 -16.67 -35.74
C ARG A 531 16.33 -15.21 -35.91
N ALA A 532 15.12 -14.86 -35.48
CA ALA A 532 14.57 -13.51 -35.62
C ALA A 532 15.26 -12.46 -34.72
N ALA A 533 15.70 -12.85 -33.52
CA ALA A 533 16.35 -12.01 -32.52
C ALA A 533 17.89 -12.19 -32.47
N ARG A 534 18.48 -12.91 -33.44
CA ARG A 534 19.89 -13.32 -33.43
C ARG A 534 20.87 -12.15 -33.27
N THR A 535 20.64 -11.06 -33.99
CA THR A 535 21.50 -9.87 -33.95
C THR A 535 21.55 -9.25 -32.54
N GLN A 536 20.37 -9.16 -31.88
CA GLN A 536 20.22 -8.51 -30.59
C GLN A 536 20.89 -9.31 -29.46
N ILE A 537 20.49 -10.58 -29.30
CA ILE A 537 21.41 -11.71 -29.25
C ILE A 537 22.90 -11.44 -28.95
N GLU A 538 23.63 -11.42 -30.06
CA GLU A 538 25.07 -11.26 -30.14
C GLU A 538 25.54 -9.91 -29.58
N GLN A 539 24.79 -8.83 -29.76
CA GLN A 539 25.14 -7.51 -29.23
C GLN A 539 25.08 -7.44 -27.70
N PHE A 540 24.00 -7.94 -27.09
CA PHE A 540 23.89 -7.96 -25.64
C PHE A 540 24.95 -8.86 -24.99
N ARG A 541 25.33 -9.97 -25.63
CA ARG A 541 26.43 -10.81 -25.17
C ARG A 541 27.77 -10.08 -25.15
N ARG A 542 28.07 -9.30 -26.19
CA ARG A 542 29.29 -8.47 -26.25
C ARG A 542 29.31 -7.45 -25.11
N LYS A 543 28.16 -6.84 -24.81
CA LYS A 543 28.03 -5.83 -23.75
C LYS A 543 28.21 -6.41 -22.33
N MET A 544 27.69 -7.61 -22.05
CA MET A 544 27.82 -8.23 -20.73
C MET A 544 29.18 -8.88 -20.47
N ASN A 545 29.94 -9.21 -21.52
CA ASN A 545 31.22 -9.95 -21.41
C ASN A 545 31.09 -11.31 -20.65
N VAL A 546 29.93 -11.98 -20.78
CA VAL A 546 29.66 -13.27 -20.11
C VAL A 546 29.37 -14.36 -21.15
N GLU A 547 30.20 -15.40 -21.21
CA GLU A 547 30.01 -16.53 -22.14
C GLU A 547 28.96 -17.57 -21.68
N LYS A 548 28.55 -17.55 -20.40
CA LYS A 548 27.74 -18.62 -19.78
C LYS A 548 26.24 -18.33 -19.60
N VAL A 549 25.74 -17.16 -20.02
CA VAL A 549 24.31 -16.81 -19.87
C VAL A 549 23.50 -17.34 -21.05
N THR A 550 22.33 -17.93 -20.77
CA THR A 550 21.44 -18.44 -21.82
C THR A 550 20.79 -17.28 -22.59
N ASP A 551 20.45 -17.51 -23.87
CA ASP A 551 19.77 -16.51 -24.71
C ASP A 551 18.48 -15.95 -24.05
N GLY A 552 17.75 -16.83 -23.33
CA GLY A 552 16.49 -16.48 -22.68
C GLY A 552 16.69 -15.61 -21.43
N ASP A 553 17.72 -15.90 -20.62
CA ASP A 553 18.02 -15.11 -19.43
C ASP A 553 18.47 -13.70 -19.80
N LEU A 554 19.30 -13.58 -20.85
CA LEU A 554 19.77 -12.29 -21.36
C LEU A 554 18.63 -11.39 -21.85
N LEU A 555 17.72 -11.94 -22.67
CA LEU A 555 16.57 -11.19 -23.16
C LEU A 555 15.59 -10.82 -22.02
N ARG A 556 15.46 -11.69 -21.01
CA ARG A 556 14.65 -11.40 -19.82
C ARG A 556 15.26 -10.27 -18.99
N GLU A 557 16.57 -10.27 -18.80
CA GLU A 557 17.28 -9.22 -18.09
C GLU A 557 17.11 -7.86 -18.76
N VAL A 558 17.32 -7.79 -20.08
CA VAL A 558 17.08 -6.57 -20.87
C VAL A 558 15.63 -6.11 -20.72
N MET A 559 14.66 -7.02 -20.84
CA MET A 559 13.24 -6.70 -20.69
C MET A 559 12.90 -6.15 -19.30
N ASN A 560 13.47 -6.72 -18.24
CA ASN A 560 13.23 -6.35 -16.84
C ASN A 560 13.90 -5.04 -16.42
N THR A 561 14.86 -4.57 -17.23
CA THR A 561 15.64 -3.36 -16.98
C THR A 561 15.23 -2.21 -17.90
N VAL A 562 14.24 -2.40 -18.77
CA VAL A 562 13.69 -1.31 -19.59
C VAL A 562 13.18 -0.17 -18.70
N GLY A 563 13.76 1.01 -18.90
CA GLY A 563 13.42 2.21 -18.13
C GLY A 563 14.08 2.31 -16.74
N LYS A 564 15.05 1.45 -16.42
CA LYS A 564 15.89 1.55 -15.21
C LYS A 564 17.27 2.12 -15.55
N LYS A 565 17.74 3.09 -14.76
CA LYS A 565 19.02 3.80 -14.95
C LYS A 565 20.19 2.89 -14.54
N GLY A 566 21.29 2.93 -15.30
CA GLY A 566 22.51 2.15 -15.07
C GLY A 566 22.44 0.71 -15.56
N GLU A 567 21.31 0.28 -16.11
CA GLU A 567 21.03 -1.13 -16.43
C GLU A 567 21.02 -1.41 -17.95
N LEU A 568 21.07 -2.68 -18.35
CA LEU A 568 21.15 -3.06 -19.77
C LEU A 568 20.03 -2.49 -20.64
N GLY A 569 18.80 -2.47 -20.13
CA GLY A 569 17.60 -2.00 -20.80
C GLY A 569 17.35 -0.49 -20.73
N GLU A 570 18.23 0.29 -20.10
CA GLU A 570 18.05 1.72 -19.84
C GLU A 570 17.65 2.51 -21.10
N GLN A 571 18.32 2.23 -22.21
CA GLN A 571 18.26 3.01 -23.45
C GLN A 571 17.21 2.49 -24.45
N ILE A 572 16.45 1.46 -24.08
CA ILE A 572 15.39 0.92 -24.92
C ILE A 572 14.21 1.89 -24.97
N LYS A 573 13.84 2.31 -26.17
CA LYS A 573 12.77 3.27 -26.47
C LYS A 573 11.54 2.61 -27.11
N CYS A 574 11.71 1.49 -27.79
CA CYS A 574 10.61 0.75 -28.40
C CYS A 574 10.71 -0.77 -28.16
N VAL A 575 9.59 -1.39 -27.76
CA VAL A 575 9.49 -2.84 -27.53
C VAL A 575 8.42 -3.43 -28.46
N VAL A 576 8.84 -4.31 -29.37
CA VAL A 576 7.94 -5.07 -30.25
C VAL A 576 7.75 -6.47 -29.67
N SER A 577 6.53 -6.78 -29.25
CA SER A 577 6.19 -8.02 -28.55
C SER A 577 5.33 -8.96 -29.40
N VAL A 578 5.62 -10.26 -29.32
CA VAL A 578 4.75 -11.33 -29.80
C VAL A 578 3.65 -11.63 -28.78
N SER A 579 2.41 -11.62 -29.25
CA SER A 579 1.20 -11.83 -28.47
C SER A 579 0.97 -10.80 -27.38
N MET A 580 1.60 -10.95 -26.23
CA MET A 580 1.46 -10.07 -25.07
C MET A 580 2.81 -9.97 -24.39
N LEU A 581 3.10 -8.81 -23.81
CA LEU A 581 4.14 -8.73 -22.79
C LEU A 581 3.73 -9.62 -21.60
N SER A 582 4.68 -10.15 -20.84
CA SER A 582 4.41 -11.07 -19.73
C SER A 582 3.93 -10.32 -18.49
N GLU A 583 2.94 -10.82 -17.74
CA GLU A 583 2.27 -10.12 -16.60
C GLU A 583 3.23 -9.45 -15.59
N GLY A 584 4.49 -9.86 -15.55
CA GLY A 584 5.54 -9.27 -14.72
C GLY A 584 6.28 -8.05 -15.24
N TRP A 585 6.12 -7.69 -16.51
CA TRP A 585 6.86 -6.56 -17.04
C TRP A 585 6.44 -5.24 -16.39
N ASP A 586 7.43 -4.54 -15.82
CA ASP A 586 7.28 -3.40 -14.93
C ASP A 586 8.12 -2.22 -15.43
N ALA A 587 7.53 -1.43 -16.34
CA ALA A 587 8.16 -0.23 -16.87
C ALA A 587 7.28 0.99 -16.55
N LYS A 588 7.80 1.90 -15.71
CA LYS A 588 7.10 3.14 -15.30
C LYS A 588 6.98 4.16 -16.45
N ARG A 589 7.88 4.09 -17.43
CA ARG A 589 8.05 5.09 -18.52
C ARG A 589 7.34 4.75 -19.83
N VAL A 590 6.40 3.81 -19.80
CA VAL A 590 5.55 3.51 -20.96
C VAL A 590 4.57 4.67 -21.17
N THR A 591 4.60 5.24 -22.38
CA THR A 591 3.75 6.38 -22.76
C THR A 591 2.85 6.04 -23.95
N HIS A 592 3.25 5.10 -24.80
CA HIS A 592 2.55 4.78 -26.05
C HIS A 592 2.38 3.26 -26.21
N ILE A 593 1.19 2.82 -26.63
CA ILE A 593 0.85 1.42 -26.89
C ILE A 593 0.15 1.30 -28.24
N LEU A 594 0.64 0.39 -29.08
CA LEU A 594 0.02 0.01 -30.34
C LEU A 594 -0.38 -1.47 -30.36
N GLY A 595 -1.67 -1.73 -30.50
CA GLY A 595 -2.23 -3.07 -30.68
C GLY A 595 -2.31 -3.48 -32.15
N VAL A 596 -1.59 -4.54 -32.53
CA VAL A 596 -1.60 -5.16 -33.87
C VAL A 596 -2.02 -6.63 -33.75
N ARG A 597 -3.15 -6.87 -33.05
CA ARG A 597 -3.74 -8.19 -32.85
C ARG A 597 -5.22 -8.11 -32.52
N ALA A 598 -5.91 -9.26 -32.58
CA ALA A 598 -7.26 -9.37 -32.06
C ALA A 598 -7.24 -9.28 -30.53
N PHE A 599 -8.05 -8.37 -30.00
CA PHE A 599 -8.40 -8.30 -28.58
C PHE A 599 -9.85 -8.75 -28.45
N SER A 600 -10.04 -10.06 -28.28
CA SER A 600 -11.36 -10.68 -28.28
C SER A 600 -12.12 -10.50 -26.96
N THR A 601 -11.44 -10.09 -25.88
CA THR A 601 -12.02 -9.91 -24.55
C THR A 601 -11.48 -8.64 -23.90
N GLN A 602 -12.28 -7.99 -23.06
CA GLN A 602 -11.85 -6.81 -22.31
C GLN A 602 -10.76 -7.15 -21.29
N LEU A 603 -10.78 -8.36 -20.70
CA LEU A 603 -9.69 -8.82 -19.82
C LEU A 603 -8.34 -8.72 -20.51
N LEU A 604 -8.26 -9.17 -21.77
CA LEU A 604 -7.03 -9.11 -22.55
C LEU A 604 -6.63 -7.67 -22.87
N CYS A 605 -7.60 -6.76 -23.02
CA CYS A 605 -7.32 -5.33 -23.15
C CYS A 605 -6.76 -4.74 -21.85
N GLU A 606 -7.40 -4.99 -20.70
CA GLU A 606 -6.94 -4.50 -19.38
C GLU A 606 -5.54 -5.01 -19.04
N GLN A 607 -5.25 -6.27 -19.33
CA GLN A 607 -3.93 -6.88 -19.11
C GLN A 607 -2.82 -6.26 -19.96
N VAL A 608 -3.12 -5.87 -21.20
CA VAL A 608 -2.13 -5.25 -22.11
C VAL A 608 -1.97 -3.77 -21.82
N VAL A 609 -3.08 -3.05 -21.68
CA VAL A 609 -3.08 -1.60 -21.40
C VAL A 609 -2.51 -1.34 -20.00
N GLY A 610 -2.86 -2.16 -19.01
CA GLY A 610 -2.41 -2.04 -17.62
C GLY A 610 -0.89 -1.93 -17.45
N ARG A 611 -0.12 -2.43 -18.42
CA ARG A 611 1.35 -2.31 -18.47
C ARG A 611 1.83 -0.88 -18.64
N GLY A 612 1.07 -0.06 -19.37
CA GLY A 612 1.34 1.36 -19.55
C GLY A 612 0.67 2.26 -18.54
N LEU A 613 -0.18 1.72 -17.66
CA LEU A 613 -0.95 2.52 -16.69
C LEU A 613 -0.19 2.81 -15.40
N ARG A 614 1.02 2.26 -15.23
CA ARG A 614 1.87 2.60 -14.08
C ARG A 614 2.34 4.04 -14.21
N ARG A 615 2.21 4.81 -13.14
CA ARG A 615 2.67 6.20 -13.09
C ARG A 615 4.19 6.30 -12.97
N SER A 616 4.69 7.46 -13.38
CA SER A 616 6.12 7.75 -13.39
C SER A 616 6.57 8.59 -12.19
N SER A 617 5.70 9.46 -11.67
CA SER A 617 5.93 10.26 -10.46
C SER A 617 4.92 9.88 -9.36
N HIS A 618 5.29 10.08 -8.11
CA HIS A 618 4.40 10.00 -6.94
C HIS A 618 4.38 11.34 -6.18
N ASP A 619 4.69 12.44 -6.87
CA ASP A 619 4.61 13.77 -6.30
C ASP A 619 3.15 14.19 -6.20
N VAL A 620 2.75 14.63 -5.00
CA VAL A 620 1.41 15.10 -4.69
C VAL A 620 1.27 16.59 -5.02
N GLU A 621 0.08 17.00 -5.45
CA GLU A 621 -0.29 18.41 -5.62
C GLU A 621 -1.66 18.68 -4.98
N GLN A 622 -1.85 19.93 -4.54
CA GLN A 622 -3.15 20.40 -4.07
C GLN A 622 -4.01 20.77 -5.27
N THR A 623 -5.02 19.96 -5.56
CA THR A 623 -5.96 20.18 -6.65
C THR A 623 -7.32 20.59 -6.10
N THR A 624 -7.87 21.68 -6.62
CA THR A 624 -9.26 22.06 -6.34
C THR A 624 -10.19 21.41 -7.36
N VAL A 625 -11.16 20.63 -6.88
CA VAL A 625 -12.19 20.00 -7.71
C VAL A 625 -13.53 20.66 -7.43
N HIS A 626 -14.23 21.07 -8.49
CA HIS A 626 -15.59 21.60 -8.39
C HIS A 626 -16.60 20.46 -8.40
N VAL A 627 -17.34 20.29 -7.31
CA VAL A 627 -18.33 19.22 -7.14
C VAL A 627 -19.65 19.87 -6.75
N ASN A 628 -20.70 19.68 -7.56
CA ASN A 628 -22.04 20.22 -7.29
C ASN A 628 -22.10 21.74 -7.00
N GLY A 629 -21.11 22.52 -7.47
CA GLY A 629 -21.00 23.97 -7.25
C GLY A 629 -20.11 24.38 -6.07
N GLU A 630 -19.58 23.43 -5.29
CA GLU A 630 -18.63 23.66 -4.20
C GLU A 630 -17.19 23.37 -4.63
N GLN A 631 -16.23 24.11 -4.06
CA GLN A 631 -14.80 23.89 -4.28
C GLN A 631 -14.24 23.03 -3.15
N VAL A 632 -13.74 21.85 -3.49
CA VAL A 632 -13.06 20.96 -2.54
C VAL A 632 -11.58 20.92 -2.89
N ALA A 633 -10.73 21.28 -1.93
CA ALA A 633 -9.29 21.10 -2.05
C ALA A 633 -8.94 19.66 -1.69
N LEU A 634 -8.18 18.99 -2.56
CA LEU A 634 -7.77 17.61 -2.40
C LEU A 634 -6.28 17.50 -2.65
N GLU A 635 -5.61 16.74 -1.79
CA GLU A 635 -4.29 16.23 -2.12
C GLU A 635 -4.45 15.12 -3.16
N THR A 636 -3.85 15.31 -4.33
CA THR A 636 -4.02 14.41 -5.45
C THR A 636 -2.72 14.24 -6.19
N PHE A 637 -2.70 13.24 -7.05
CA PHE A 637 -1.63 13.08 -8.01
C PHE A 637 -1.98 13.74 -9.35
N PRO A 638 -1.02 14.38 -10.03
CA PRO A 638 -1.26 14.99 -11.33
C PRO A 638 -1.66 13.92 -12.36
N PRO A 639 -2.63 14.19 -13.25
CA PRO A 639 -3.09 13.22 -14.23
C PRO A 639 -1.98 12.92 -15.27
N GLU A 640 -1.52 11.68 -15.28
CA GLU A 640 -0.65 11.12 -16.32
C GLU A 640 -1.46 10.44 -17.42
N TYR A 641 -0.97 10.50 -18.66
CA TYR A 641 -1.68 9.92 -19.81
C TYR A 641 -0.84 8.89 -20.55
N ALA A 642 -1.51 7.89 -21.13
CA ALA A 642 -0.91 6.93 -22.04
C ALA A 642 -1.69 6.89 -23.36
N GLU A 643 -1.01 7.04 -24.50
CA GLU A 643 -1.62 6.99 -25.82
C GLU A 643 -1.78 5.53 -26.27
N VAL A 644 -3.00 5.11 -26.60
CA VAL A 644 -3.31 3.71 -26.92
C VAL A 644 -4.08 3.60 -28.24
N TYR A 645 -3.45 3.02 -29.26
CA TYR A 645 -4.07 2.76 -30.57
C TYR A 645 -4.23 1.25 -30.81
N GLY A 646 -5.21 0.86 -31.62
CA GLY A 646 -5.44 -0.52 -32.03
C GLY A 646 -5.93 -1.46 -30.91
N VAL A 647 -6.18 -0.92 -29.72
CA VAL A 647 -6.82 -1.63 -28.60
C VAL A 647 -8.20 -1.00 -28.38
N PRO A 648 -9.30 -1.77 -28.48
CA PRO A 648 -10.65 -1.26 -28.31
C PRO A 648 -10.98 -1.08 -26.81
N PHE A 649 -10.24 -0.19 -26.14
CA PHE A 649 -10.36 0.10 -24.72
C PHE A 649 -11.07 1.45 -24.52
N SER A 650 -11.97 1.59 -23.55
CA SER A 650 -12.60 2.89 -23.27
C SER A 650 -13.21 2.93 -21.87
N PHE A 651 -12.59 3.67 -20.96
CA PHE A 651 -13.13 3.96 -19.63
C PHE A 651 -13.56 5.42 -19.54
N ILE A 652 -12.60 6.37 -19.56
CA ILE A 652 -12.85 7.80 -19.43
C ILE A 652 -12.46 8.54 -20.72
N PRO A 653 -13.37 9.26 -21.40
CA PRO A 653 -13.01 10.17 -22.48
C PRO A 653 -12.39 11.46 -21.89
N ALA A 654 -11.10 11.40 -21.56
CA ALA A 654 -10.34 12.56 -21.09
C ALA A 654 -9.68 13.29 -22.27
N THR A 655 -9.78 14.63 -22.29
CA THR A 655 -9.23 15.49 -23.35
C THR A 655 -8.15 16.44 -22.85
N GLY A 656 -7.83 16.43 -21.55
CA GLY A 656 -6.83 17.31 -20.97
C GLY A 656 -5.47 17.15 -21.65
N SER A 657 -4.77 18.26 -21.90
CA SER A 657 -3.36 18.24 -22.25
C SER A 657 -2.58 17.97 -20.95
N GLY A 658 -2.16 16.72 -20.72
CA GLY A 658 -1.26 16.42 -19.61
C GLY A 658 -0.10 17.40 -19.59
N ARG A 659 0.09 18.09 -18.46
CA ARG A 659 1.29 18.89 -18.24
C ARG A 659 2.47 17.93 -18.25
N ALA A 660 3.54 18.28 -18.95
CA ALA A 660 4.81 17.60 -18.80
C ALA A 660 5.21 17.72 -17.32
N ILE A 661 5.20 16.58 -16.61
CA ILE A 661 5.50 16.54 -15.19
C ILE A 661 6.96 16.94 -15.04
N ARG A 662 7.22 18.02 -14.31
CA ARG A 662 8.53 18.26 -13.70
C ARG A 662 8.59 17.30 -12.51
N PRO A 663 9.48 16.30 -12.51
CA PRO A 663 9.64 15.45 -11.34
C PRO A 663 10.03 16.33 -10.15
N GLY A 664 9.43 16.09 -8.99
CA GLY A 664 9.93 16.63 -7.73
C GLY A 664 11.35 16.10 -7.45
N SER A 665 12.15 16.88 -6.74
CA SER A 665 13.45 16.41 -6.23
C SER A 665 13.19 15.41 -5.10
N VAL A 666 13.54 14.14 -5.31
CA VAL A 666 13.61 13.15 -4.22
C VAL A 666 14.89 13.44 -3.43
N THR A 667 14.74 13.68 -2.13
CA THR A 667 15.85 13.84 -1.19
C THR A 667 15.97 12.56 -0.36
N GLU A 668 17.17 11.98 -0.32
CA GLU A 668 17.47 10.83 0.54
C GLU A 668 17.84 11.35 1.94
N VAL A 669 17.05 10.96 2.95
CA VAL A 669 17.24 11.33 4.35
C VAL A 669 17.78 10.11 5.08
N GLU A 670 19.03 10.21 5.53
CA GLU A 670 19.73 9.10 6.18
C GLU A 670 20.59 9.57 7.35
N ALA A 671 20.86 8.66 8.28
CA ALA A 671 21.88 8.83 9.30
C ALA A 671 23.26 8.67 8.66
N LEU A 672 24.10 9.72 8.75
CA LEU A 672 25.39 9.74 8.09
C LEU A 672 26.49 9.12 8.96
N PRO A 673 27.16 8.03 8.53
CA PRO A 673 28.15 7.32 9.36
C PRO A 673 29.28 8.22 9.88
N GLU A 674 29.71 9.20 9.09
CA GLU A 674 30.74 10.15 9.51
C GLU A 674 30.32 11.10 10.64
N ARG A 675 29.00 11.27 10.87
CA ARG A 675 28.45 12.12 11.94
C ARG A 675 28.12 11.35 13.22
N GLN A 676 28.09 10.02 13.16
CA GLN A 676 27.67 9.13 14.24
C GLN A 676 28.41 9.40 15.55
N ALA A 677 29.75 9.46 15.51
CA ALA A 677 30.58 9.60 16.70
C ALA A 677 30.33 10.90 17.50
N ALA A 678 29.85 11.97 16.85
CA ALA A 678 29.62 13.28 17.46
C ALA A 678 28.14 13.53 17.78
N CYS A 679 27.23 13.08 16.91
CA CYS A 679 25.84 13.52 16.91
C CYS A 679 24.81 12.41 17.16
N GLU A 680 25.21 11.14 17.34
CA GLU A 680 24.27 10.06 17.63
C GLU A 680 23.49 10.33 18.93
N ILE A 681 22.16 10.23 18.85
CA ILE A 681 21.26 10.30 20.00
C ILE A 681 20.65 8.93 20.23
N THR A 682 20.74 8.45 21.47
CA THR A 682 20.10 7.21 21.94
C THR A 682 18.99 7.53 22.93
N PHE A 683 17.90 6.77 22.93
CA PHE A 683 16.72 7.06 23.74
C PHE A 683 16.04 5.78 24.25
N PRO A 684 15.33 5.81 25.40
CA PRO A 684 14.69 4.63 25.96
C PRO A 684 13.41 4.25 25.21
N ILE A 685 13.20 2.94 24.96
CA ILE A 685 11.95 2.40 24.40
C ILE A 685 11.09 1.82 25.52
N ILE A 686 10.03 2.55 25.89
CA ILE A 686 9.15 2.21 27.01
C ILE A 686 7.82 1.64 26.50
N ALA A 687 7.46 0.45 26.97
CA ALA A 687 6.18 -0.20 26.69
C ALA A 687 5.08 0.20 27.70
N GLY A 688 5.45 0.67 28.88
CA GLY A 688 4.53 1.15 29.90
C GLY A 688 5.25 1.50 31.21
N TYR A 689 4.48 1.80 32.25
CA TYR A 689 5.01 2.24 33.54
C TYR A 689 4.60 1.27 34.65
N ARG A 690 5.54 0.91 35.53
CA ARG A 690 5.32 0.11 36.73
C ARG A 690 5.49 1.00 37.95
N ARG A 691 4.59 0.92 38.93
CA ARG A 691 4.74 1.69 40.18
C ARG A 691 5.57 0.89 41.18
N HIS A 692 6.59 1.49 41.79
CA HIS A 692 7.55 0.71 42.60
C HIS A 692 7.08 0.43 44.03
N ARG A 693 6.07 1.11 44.57
CA ARG A 693 5.38 0.71 45.82
C ARG A 693 4.00 1.39 45.90
N PRO A 694 3.00 0.78 46.55
CA PRO A 694 1.76 1.48 46.87
C PRO A 694 2.01 2.56 47.93
N PRO A 695 1.48 3.79 47.76
CA PRO A 695 1.53 4.80 48.80
C PRO A 695 0.59 4.40 49.96
N GLU A 696 1.02 4.56 51.20
CA GLU A 696 0.15 4.38 52.37
C GLU A 696 -0.80 5.58 52.58
N LYS A 697 -0.42 6.75 52.05
CA LYS A 697 -1.18 8.00 52.07
C LYS A 697 -1.18 8.64 50.70
N ILE A 698 -2.35 9.09 50.24
CA ILE A 698 -2.52 9.80 48.98
C ILE A 698 -3.03 11.22 49.22
N GLU A 699 -2.42 12.18 48.55
CA GLU A 699 -2.85 13.57 48.51
C GLU A 699 -3.03 14.00 47.05
N ALA A 700 -3.94 14.95 46.82
CA ALA A 700 -4.24 15.45 45.49
C ALA A 700 -4.06 16.97 45.41
N ILE A 701 -3.34 17.40 44.36
CA ILE A 701 -3.11 18.81 44.05
C ILE A 701 -3.92 19.16 42.82
N PHE A 702 -4.87 20.08 43.01
CA PHE A 702 -5.74 20.54 41.93
C PHE A 702 -5.15 21.77 41.29
N THR A 703 -5.08 21.74 39.96
CA THR A 703 -4.60 22.82 39.10
C THR A 703 -5.72 23.22 38.13
N PRO A 704 -5.57 24.26 37.29
CA PRO A 704 -6.55 24.59 36.26
C PRO A 704 -6.95 23.37 35.39
N GLU A 705 -6.00 22.50 35.07
CA GLU A 705 -6.22 21.25 34.32
C GLU A 705 -7.10 20.22 35.04
N SER A 706 -7.21 20.31 36.37
CA SER A 706 -8.11 19.45 37.15
C SER A 706 -9.58 19.86 37.01
N ARG A 707 -9.87 21.04 36.46
CA ARG A 707 -11.24 21.55 36.31
C ARG A 707 -12.01 20.78 35.24
N TYR A 708 -13.31 20.65 35.42
CA TYR A 708 -14.21 20.02 34.46
C TYR A 708 -15.53 20.79 34.36
N GLU A 709 -15.90 21.15 33.15
CA GLU A 709 -17.14 21.85 32.86
C GLU A 709 -18.17 20.87 32.28
N LEU A 710 -19.19 20.54 33.07
CA LEU A 710 -20.27 19.68 32.60
C LEU A 710 -21.34 20.54 31.93
N SER A 711 -21.61 20.32 30.64
CA SER A 711 -22.51 21.17 29.85
C SER A 711 -23.36 20.40 28.86
N THR A 712 -24.46 21.03 28.41
CA THR A 712 -25.37 20.50 27.39
C THR A 712 -24.73 20.34 26.01
N ALA A 713 -23.55 20.90 25.79
CA ALA A 713 -22.76 20.68 24.57
C ALA A 713 -22.17 19.26 24.50
N GLU A 714 -21.87 18.65 25.66
CA GLU A 714 -21.38 17.27 25.69
C GLU A 714 -22.54 16.27 25.58
N ILE A 715 -23.62 16.47 26.36
CA ILE A 715 -24.81 15.60 26.36
C ILE A 715 -26.08 16.46 26.44
N PRO A 716 -27.07 16.27 25.55
CA PRO A 716 -28.33 17.00 25.63
C PRO A 716 -29.08 16.63 26.91
N ALA A 717 -29.47 17.64 27.69
CA ALA A 717 -30.23 17.42 28.93
C ALA A 717 -31.69 17.02 28.66
N ARG A 718 -32.24 17.40 27.50
CA ARG A 718 -33.61 17.10 27.07
C ARG A 718 -33.60 16.57 25.64
N VAL A 719 -34.39 15.54 25.37
CA VAL A 719 -34.58 14.98 24.04
C VAL A 719 -36.07 14.98 23.73
N GLU A 720 -36.44 15.56 22.59
CA GLU A 720 -37.80 15.52 22.06
C GLU A 720 -37.97 14.23 21.26
N ILE A 721 -38.89 13.37 21.70
CA ILE A 721 -39.23 12.13 20.99
C ILE A 721 -40.61 12.33 20.39
N GLN A 722 -40.69 12.32 19.07
CA GLN A 722 -41.94 12.37 18.34
C GLN A 722 -42.39 10.95 18.01
N ASP A 723 -43.63 10.62 18.36
CA ASP A 723 -44.20 9.32 18.00
C ASP A 723 -44.71 9.28 16.54
N LEU A 724 -45.05 8.08 16.06
CA LEU A 724 -45.58 7.86 14.69
C LEU A 724 -46.92 8.58 14.44
N THR A 725 -47.55 9.13 15.49
CA THR A 725 -48.78 9.91 15.44
C THR A 725 -48.56 11.43 15.44
N GLY A 726 -47.31 11.87 15.58
CA GLY A 726 -46.90 13.28 15.54
C GLY A 726 -46.92 14.00 16.89
N GLU A 727 -47.21 13.30 18.01
CA GLU A 727 -47.11 13.88 19.34
C GLU A 727 -45.65 13.93 19.79
N SER A 728 -45.16 15.14 20.04
CA SER A 728 -43.86 15.39 20.64
C SER A 728 -43.93 15.24 22.15
N LYS A 729 -43.08 14.38 22.72
CA LYS A 729 -42.88 14.28 24.18
C LYS A 729 -41.44 14.65 24.52
N GLU A 730 -41.27 15.73 25.29
CA GLU A 730 -39.98 16.05 25.89
C GLU A 730 -39.69 15.06 27.03
N VAL A 731 -38.56 14.35 26.92
CA VAL A 731 -38.09 13.43 27.95
C VAL A 731 -36.72 13.91 28.43
N GLU A 732 -36.66 14.34 29.69
CA GLU A 732 -35.41 14.47 30.44
C GLU A 732 -34.93 13.06 30.82
N LEU A 733 -33.62 12.79 30.86
CA LEU A 733 -33.04 11.45 31.11
C LEU A 733 -33.53 10.86 32.45
N PRO A 734 -34.60 10.04 32.50
CA PRO A 734 -35.33 9.74 33.75
C PRO A 734 -34.54 8.81 34.69
N TYR A 735 -33.52 8.16 34.13
CA TYR A 735 -32.68 7.21 34.83
C TYR A 735 -31.64 7.88 35.74
N LEU A 736 -31.25 9.13 35.49
CA LEU A 736 -30.19 9.80 36.28
C LEU A 736 -30.71 10.36 37.60
N THR A 737 -31.97 10.78 37.65
CA THR A 737 -32.62 11.35 38.83
C THR A 737 -32.88 10.34 39.96
N ARG A 738 -32.74 9.04 39.67
CA ARG A 738 -32.90 7.97 40.68
C ARG A 738 -31.69 7.82 41.61
N PHE A 739 -30.53 8.37 41.22
CA PHE A 739 -29.30 8.26 42.00
C PHE A 739 -29.14 9.44 42.95
N ARG A 740 -28.61 9.17 44.15
CA ARG A 740 -28.29 10.23 45.12
C ARG A 740 -26.88 10.77 44.87
N GLU A 741 -26.65 12.04 45.21
CA GLU A 741 -25.33 12.67 45.06
C GLU A 741 -24.20 11.88 45.77
N GLN A 742 -24.45 11.39 46.99
CA GLN A 742 -23.51 10.53 47.72
C GLN A 742 -23.25 9.20 47.01
N GLU A 743 -24.25 8.66 46.31
CA GLU A 743 -24.10 7.44 45.52
C GLU A 743 -23.24 7.70 44.28
N THR A 744 -23.35 8.89 43.69
CA THR A 744 -22.49 9.36 42.61
C THR A 744 -21.04 9.54 43.08
N GLU A 745 -20.81 10.20 44.21
CA GLU A 745 -19.47 10.34 44.81
C GLU A 745 -18.82 8.97 45.06
N TYR A 746 -19.59 8.03 45.62
CA TYR A 746 -19.13 6.67 45.91
C TYR A 746 -18.84 5.91 44.62
N SER A 747 -19.72 5.99 43.62
CA SER A 747 -19.55 5.32 42.33
C SER A 747 -18.33 5.84 41.59
N LEU A 748 -18.08 7.15 41.62
CA LEU A 748 -16.92 7.77 41.00
C LEU A 748 -15.62 7.41 41.72
N ALA A 749 -15.61 7.44 43.05
CA ALA A 749 -14.47 6.98 43.86
C ALA A 749 -14.17 5.48 43.63
N ASN A 750 -15.21 4.65 43.52
CA ASN A 750 -15.08 3.23 43.20
C ASN A 750 -14.47 3.02 41.82
N MET A 751 -14.87 3.84 40.83
CA MET A 751 -14.29 3.80 39.50
C MET A 751 -12.80 4.17 39.50
N VAL A 752 -12.39 5.18 40.28
CA VAL A 752 -10.97 5.52 40.46
C VAL A 752 -10.19 4.33 41.02
N MET A 753 -10.74 3.68 42.07
CA MET A 753 -10.14 2.50 42.70
C MET A 753 -9.99 1.34 41.72
N GLU A 754 -11.10 0.94 41.09
CA GLU A 754 -11.16 -0.21 40.19
C GLU A 754 -10.41 0.02 38.87
N ARG A 755 -10.11 1.25 38.45
CA ARG A 755 -9.39 1.49 37.19
C ARG A 755 -7.93 1.84 37.37
N HIS A 756 -7.59 2.55 38.44
CA HIS A 756 -6.30 3.22 38.53
C HIS A 756 -5.49 2.84 39.77
N LEU A 757 -6.10 2.25 40.80
CA LEU A 757 -5.43 1.90 42.07
C LEU A 757 -5.53 0.41 42.38
N ARG A 758 -4.93 -0.40 41.49
CA ARG A 758 -4.80 -1.86 41.66
C ARG A 758 -3.39 -2.27 42.11
N ASP A 759 -3.25 -3.49 42.62
CA ASP A 759 -1.97 -4.15 42.93
C ASP A 759 -1.50 -5.08 41.79
N ASP A 760 -0.40 -5.82 42.04
CA ASP A 760 0.26 -6.69 41.07
C ASP A 760 -0.58 -7.91 40.68
N ASP A 761 -1.53 -8.32 41.53
CA ASP A 761 -2.50 -9.39 41.27
C ASP A 761 -3.80 -8.85 40.64
N ASN A 762 -3.81 -7.57 40.27
CA ASN A 762 -4.93 -6.85 39.67
C ASN A 762 -6.12 -6.64 40.63
N ASP A 763 -5.87 -6.70 41.94
CA ASP A 763 -6.84 -6.43 42.99
C ASP A 763 -6.85 -4.95 43.38
N ALA A 764 -8.04 -4.38 43.57
CA ALA A 764 -8.19 -2.98 43.94
C ALA A 764 -7.78 -2.76 45.41
N LYS A 765 -7.04 -1.68 45.68
CA LYS A 765 -6.46 -1.38 47.00
C LYS A 765 -7.47 -0.78 47.97
N TRP A 766 -8.49 -1.54 48.35
CA TRP A 766 -9.68 -1.06 49.07
C TRP A 766 -9.42 -0.22 50.33
N TRP A 767 -8.26 -0.39 50.99
CA TRP A 767 -7.87 0.44 52.13
C TRP A 767 -7.63 1.93 51.81
N LEU A 768 -7.37 2.29 50.54
CA LEU A 768 -7.24 3.67 50.09
C LEU A 768 -8.60 4.33 49.80
N PHE A 769 -9.69 3.55 49.73
CA PHE A 769 -11.02 4.04 49.37
C PHE A 769 -11.48 5.26 50.22
N PRO A 770 -11.28 5.31 51.55
CA PRO A 770 -11.67 6.48 52.34
C PRO A 770 -10.93 7.76 51.92
N GLN A 771 -9.65 7.63 51.54
CA GLN A 771 -8.83 8.76 51.10
C GLN A 771 -9.25 9.19 49.68
N VAL A 772 -9.48 8.25 48.78
CA VAL A 772 -9.99 8.52 47.42
C VAL A 772 -11.35 9.19 47.48
N LEU A 773 -12.29 8.68 48.29
CA LEU A 773 -13.61 9.27 48.45
C LEU A 773 -13.52 10.73 48.94
N ARG A 774 -12.62 11.02 49.89
CA ARG A 774 -12.35 12.38 50.36
C ARG A 774 -11.85 13.29 49.22
N ILE A 775 -10.94 12.79 48.39
CA ILE A 775 -10.39 13.52 47.25
C ILE A 775 -11.46 13.73 46.17
N THR A 776 -12.25 12.70 45.84
CA THR A 776 -13.36 12.77 44.88
C THR A 776 -14.38 13.83 45.31
N ARG A 777 -14.75 13.86 46.59
CA ARG A 777 -15.63 14.91 47.16
C ARG A 777 -15.04 16.30 47.00
N ARG A 778 -13.76 16.46 47.31
CA ARG A 778 -13.05 17.73 47.18
C ARG A 778 -13.02 18.18 45.71
N TRP A 779 -12.73 17.26 44.79
CA TRP A 779 -12.71 17.51 43.35
C TRP A 779 -14.08 17.91 42.80
N MET A 780 -15.14 17.19 43.14
CA MET A 780 -16.50 17.55 42.69
C MET A 780 -16.94 18.93 43.19
N LYS A 781 -16.45 19.35 44.36
CA LYS A 781 -16.77 20.66 44.95
C LYS A 781 -15.92 21.81 44.40
N GLU A 782 -14.62 21.60 44.19
CA GLU A 782 -13.66 22.66 43.86
C GLU A 782 -13.37 22.77 42.36
N CYS A 783 -13.49 21.66 41.63
CA CYS A 783 -13.01 21.53 40.25
C CYS A 783 -14.14 21.34 39.23
N VAL A 784 -15.33 20.89 39.62
CA VAL A 784 -16.45 20.70 38.69
C VAL A 784 -17.34 21.93 38.65
N THR A 785 -17.55 22.46 37.44
CA THR A 785 -18.53 23.53 37.19
C THR A 785 -19.72 22.95 36.43
N TYR A 786 -20.89 23.02 37.04
CA TYR A 786 -22.15 22.58 36.43
C TYR A 786 -22.78 23.74 35.66
N LYS A 787 -22.87 23.63 34.33
CA LYS A 787 -23.62 24.59 33.50
C LYS A 787 -25.13 24.30 33.54
N ASP A 788 -25.92 25.12 32.86
CA ASP A 788 -27.38 25.05 32.90
C ASP A 788 -27.93 23.63 32.68
N ASN A 789 -28.89 23.24 33.53
CA ASN A 789 -29.56 21.93 33.53
C ASN A 789 -28.64 20.71 33.75
N MET A 790 -27.42 20.91 34.27
CA MET A 790 -26.51 19.82 34.64
C MET A 790 -26.41 19.65 36.17
N TYR A 791 -26.25 18.41 36.62
CA TYR A 791 -26.18 18.05 38.04
C TYR A 791 -25.23 16.86 38.28
N PRO A 792 -24.74 16.64 39.52
CA PRO A 792 -23.73 15.63 39.82
C PRO A 792 -24.01 14.23 39.24
N GLN A 793 -25.25 13.77 39.27
CA GLN A 793 -25.65 12.42 38.85
C GLN A 793 -25.33 12.09 37.39
N TYR A 794 -25.03 13.07 36.54
CA TYR A 794 -24.50 12.83 35.19
C TYR A 794 -23.18 12.04 35.19
N PHE A 795 -22.42 12.00 36.28
CA PHE A 795 -21.28 11.10 36.46
C PHE A 795 -21.68 9.61 36.57
N HIS A 796 -22.97 9.24 36.50
CA HIS A 796 -23.38 7.85 36.26
C HIS A 796 -23.35 7.46 34.78
N ILE A 797 -23.20 8.44 33.86
CA ILE A 797 -22.93 8.17 32.45
C ILE A 797 -21.49 7.72 32.34
N GLY A 798 -21.28 6.51 31.82
CA GLY A 798 -19.98 5.84 31.85
C GLY A 798 -18.84 6.66 31.23
N GLU A 799 -19.08 7.49 30.23
CA GLU A 799 -18.05 8.36 29.65
C GLU A 799 -17.67 9.53 30.55
N ILE A 800 -18.65 10.29 31.05
CA ILE A 800 -18.41 11.40 31.98
C ILE A 800 -17.74 10.90 33.27
N ALA A 801 -18.19 9.75 33.78
CA ALA A 801 -17.60 9.07 34.94
C ALA A 801 -16.10 8.80 34.75
N ARG A 802 -15.73 8.27 33.57
CA ARG A 802 -14.33 7.95 33.24
C ARG A 802 -13.48 9.22 33.12
N LYS A 803 -13.99 10.27 32.47
CA LYS A 803 -13.33 11.57 32.38
C LYS A 803 -13.07 12.17 33.77
N GLY A 804 -14.04 12.09 34.67
CA GLY A 804 -13.91 12.56 36.06
C GLY A 804 -12.90 11.72 36.86
N ALA A 805 -13.03 10.39 36.81
CA ALA A 805 -12.14 9.46 37.50
C ALA A 805 -10.66 9.64 37.08
N PHE A 806 -10.43 9.86 35.78
CA PHE A 806 -9.10 10.11 35.25
C PHE A 806 -8.49 11.41 35.80
N ARG A 807 -9.24 12.53 35.82
CA ARG A 807 -8.75 13.81 36.37
C ARG A 807 -8.45 13.74 37.87
N ILE A 808 -9.28 13.02 38.63
CA ILE A 808 -9.03 12.75 40.05
C ILE A 808 -7.73 11.97 40.22
N TYR A 809 -7.52 10.93 39.40
CA TYR A 809 -6.30 10.13 39.44
C TYR A 809 -5.05 10.94 39.08
N GLN A 810 -5.12 11.78 38.04
CA GLN A 810 -4.01 12.68 37.69
C GLN A 810 -3.64 13.64 38.83
N ALA A 811 -4.63 14.20 39.52
CA ALA A 811 -4.38 15.08 40.67
C ALA A 811 -3.70 14.34 41.83
N ILE A 812 -4.03 13.05 42.04
CA ILE A 812 -3.36 12.18 43.02
C ILE A 812 -1.89 11.96 42.63
N LEU A 813 -1.62 11.61 41.37
CA LEU A 813 -0.24 11.42 40.88
C LEU A 813 0.61 12.67 41.08
N ARG A 814 0.03 13.85 40.85
CA ARG A 814 0.70 15.14 41.00
C ARG A 814 0.96 15.52 42.46
N GLY A 815 0.07 15.15 43.38
CA GLY A 815 0.27 15.38 44.80
C GLY A 815 1.39 14.53 45.39
N GLU A 816 1.55 13.32 44.87
CA GLU A 816 2.62 12.39 45.26
C GLU A 816 4.01 12.81 44.78
N SER A 817 4.11 13.50 43.63
CA SER A 817 5.40 14.00 43.14
C SER A 817 5.90 15.21 43.93
N GLN A 818 5.01 16.10 44.40
CA GLN A 818 5.41 17.31 45.14
C GLN A 818 5.69 17.08 46.63
N THR A 819 5.02 16.13 47.28
CA THR A 819 5.25 15.83 48.71
C THR A 819 6.63 15.22 49.01
N GLN A 820 7.38 14.81 47.98
CA GLN A 820 8.77 14.34 48.14
C GLN A 820 9.81 15.47 48.13
N ASN A 821 9.45 16.70 47.73
CA ASN A 821 10.38 17.83 47.68
C ASN A 821 10.45 18.63 48.99
N SER A 822 9.56 18.36 49.96
CA SER A 822 9.55 19.01 51.27
C SER A 822 9.76 17.99 52.39
N ASP A 823 10.90 18.12 53.07
CA ASP A 823 11.27 17.47 54.34
C ASP A 823 11.68 15.98 54.31
N SER A 824 12.98 15.71 54.11
CA SER A 824 13.92 15.13 55.12
C SER A 824 15.11 14.40 54.47
N GLU A 825 16.31 14.77 54.91
CA GLU A 825 17.59 14.14 54.55
C GLU A 825 17.71 12.69 55.03
N LYS A 826 18.44 11.89 54.23
CA LYS A 826 19.20 10.66 54.59
C LYS A 826 18.36 9.41 54.91
N ASP A 827 17.90 8.72 53.88
CA ASP A 827 18.23 7.30 53.61
C ASP A 827 17.45 6.77 52.36
N ALA A 828 18.23 6.38 51.35
CA ALA A 828 17.95 5.46 50.22
C ALA A 828 16.58 5.45 49.47
N GLU A 829 16.68 5.86 48.18
CA GLU A 829 15.90 5.47 46.98
C GLU A 829 14.69 6.33 46.52
N PRO A 830 14.84 7.15 45.46
CA PRO A 830 13.73 7.84 44.79
C PRO A 830 13.18 6.95 43.68
N LYS A 831 12.22 6.07 43.95
CA LYS A 831 11.64 5.22 42.90
C LYS A 831 10.12 5.14 43.08
N THR A 832 9.37 6.00 42.39
CA THR A 832 7.89 5.95 42.35
C THR A 832 7.40 5.22 41.10
N PHE A 833 8.04 5.43 39.95
CA PHE A 833 7.75 4.74 38.68
C PHE A 833 9.02 4.10 38.11
N LEU A 834 8.89 2.88 37.60
CA LEU A 834 9.90 2.14 36.87
C LEU A 834 9.40 1.92 35.43
N PRO A 835 10.25 2.15 34.41
CA PRO A 835 9.88 1.88 33.03
C PRO A 835 9.74 0.37 32.81
N ILE A 836 8.68 -0.03 32.11
CA ILE A 836 8.56 -1.37 31.54
C ILE A 836 9.14 -1.29 30.14
N PHE A 837 10.34 -1.84 29.95
CA PHE A 837 10.97 -1.92 28.65
C PHE A 837 10.31 -2.98 27.77
N ARG A 838 10.42 -2.82 26.44
CA ARG A 838 10.04 -3.87 25.48
C ARG A 838 11.04 -5.03 25.62
N ASP A 839 10.54 -6.27 25.67
CA ASP A 839 11.28 -7.50 26.08
C ASP A 839 12.60 -7.82 25.33
N LYS A 840 12.98 -7.05 24.29
CA LYS A 840 14.21 -7.23 23.50
C LYS A 840 14.99 -5.96 23.21
N GLU A 841 14.40 -4.78 23.32
CA GLU A 841 15.02 -3.51 22.95
C GLU A 841 14.74 -2.48 24.03
N ARG A 842 15.81 -2.08 24.71
CA ARG A 842 15.75 -1.06 25.77
C ARG A 842 16.08 0.33 25.25
N THR A 843 16.82 0.41 24.15
CA THR A 843 17.41 1.63 23.62
C THR A 843 17.17 1.71 22.12
N GLY A 844 16.58 2.81 21.66
CA GLY A 844 16.54 3.20 20.25
C GLY A 844 17.70 4.15 19.91
N SER A 845 18.05 4.24 18.63
CA SER A 845 19.10 5.12 18.12
C SER A 845 18.68 5.81 16.82
N THR A 846 19.28 6.98 16.60
CA THR A 846 19.27 7.71 15.33
C THR A 846 20.00 6.99 14.18
N GLU A 847 20.89 6.03 14.45
CA GLU A 847 21.66 5.29 13.42
C GLU A 847 20.77 4.58 12.37
N GLY A 848 19.61 4.10 12.78
CA GLY A 848 18.72 3.32 11.90
C GLY A 848 17.83 4.15 10.96
N VAL A 849 18.02 5.48 10.86
CA VAL A 849 17.16 6.33 10.02
C VAL A 849 17.66 6.29 8.57
N ALA A 850 16.83 5.82 7.65
CA ALA A 850 17.04 5.94 6.20
C ALA A 850 15.67 5.88 5.47
N PHE A 851 15.33 6.94 4.72
CA PHE A 851 14.13 6.98 3.88
C PHE A 851 14.26 8.04 2.78
N GLU A 852 13.43 7.95 1.74
CA GLU A 852 13.33 8.94 0.66
C GLU A 852 12.12 9.84 0.89
N THR A 853 12.29 11.15 0.72
CA THR A 853 11.20 12.14 0.82
C THR A 853 11.14 13.03 -0.42
N THR A 854 9.93 13.46 -0.78
CA THR A 854 9.68 14.52 -1.78
C THR A 854 9.27 15.85 -1.14
N GLN A 855 9.16 15.88 0.19
CA GLN A 855 8.81 17.08 0.93
C GLN A 855 9.97 18.08 0.95
N PRO A 856 9.69 19.38 1.19
CA PRO A 856 10.74 20.36 1.46
C PRO A 856 11.62 19.89 2.63
N THR A 857 12.93 19.91 2.41
CA THR A 857 13.91 19.52 3.43
C THR A 857 14.78 20.71 3.83
N TRP A 858 15.33 20.65 5.04
CA TRP A 858 16.39 21.53 5.53
C TRP A 858 17.66 20.71 5.72
N GLU A 859 18.73 21.04 4.99
CA GLU A 859 20.03 20.41 5.14
C GLU A 859 20.61 20.72 6.53
N THR A 860 20.94 19.69 7.30
CA THR A 860 21.40 19.85 8.68
C THR A 860 22.90 20.08 8.76
N ARG A 861 23.32 20.83 9.78
CA ARG A 861 24.72 21.05 10.08
C ARG A 861 25.44 19.76 10.53
N PRO A 862 26.58 19.40 9.92
CA PRO A 862 27.33 18.19 10.25
C PRO A 862 27.81 18.09 11.71
N ASP A 863 27.98 19.22 12.38
CA ASP A 863 28.46 19.31 13.78
C ASP A 863 27.33 19.25 14.82
N LYS A 864 26.05 19.21 14.40
CA LYS A 864 24.88 19.33 15.29
C LYS A 864 23.80 18.27 15.07
N CYS A 865 23.79 17.53 13.96
CA CYS A 865 22.76 16.53 13.68
C CYS A 865 23.32 15.32 12.96
N HIS A 866 22.92 14.11 13.41
CA HIS A 866 23.32 12.84 12.81
C HIS A 866 22.62 12.58 11.46
N ILE A 867 21.37 13.04 11.32
CA ILE A 867 20.55 12.84 10.12
C ILE A 867 20.86 13.92 9.09
N SER A 868 20.94 13.57 7.81
CA SER A 868 21.31 14.48 6.70
C SER A 868 20.36 15.67 6.54
N HIS A 869 19.05 15.48 6.74
CA HIS A 869 18.03 16.50 6.52
C HIS A 869 16.92 16.46 7.58
N VAL A 870 16.32 17.63 7.86
CA VAL A 870 15.04 17.76 8.58
C VAL A 870 13.93 17.93 7.55
N VAL A 871 12.95 17.04 7.58
CA VAL A 871 11.73 17.10 6.75
C VAL A 871 10.81 18.20 7.26
N ALA A 872 10.22 19.00 6.37
CA ALA A 872 9.38 20.14 6.71
C ALA A 872 7.96 20.05 6.12
N ASP A 873 6.94 19.97 6.98
CA ASP A 873 5.53 19.94 6.58
C ASP A 873 4.96 21.36 6.37
N THR A 874 5.33 21.98 5.25
CA THR A 874 4.71 23.18 4.62
C THR A 874 4.51 24.48 5.43
N ASP A 875 4.77 24.54 6.72
CA ASP A 875 4.87 25.78 7.50
C ASP A 875 6.28 25.89 8.10
N SER A 876 6.92 27.04 7.92
CA SER A 876 8.34 27.33 8.25
C SER A 876 8.80 27.05 9.71
N TRP A 877 7.94 26.51 10.57
CA TRP A 877 8.18 26.25 11.99
C TRP A 877 9.30 25.24 12.21
N GLU A 878 9.25 24.07 11.59
CA GLU A 878 10.24 23.01 11.82
C GLU A 878 11.63 23.39 11.29
N GLN A 879 11.67 24.06 10.14
CA GLN A 879 12.90 24.63 9.59
C GLN A 879 13.43 25.74 10.50
N LYS A 880 12.54 26.58 11.06
CA LYS A 880 12.94 27.62 12.00
C LYS A 880 13.47 27.04 13.30
N THR A 881 12.87 25.97 13.80
CA THR A 881 13.33 25.21 14.97
C THR A 881 14.72 24.63 14.72
N ALA A 882 14.93 23.92 13.61
CA ALA A 882 16.24 23.39 13.24
C ALA A 882 17.29 24.51 13.14
N GLN A 883 16.96 25.62 12.47
CA GLN A 883 17.82 26.80 12.37
C GLN A 883 18.15 27.40 13.76
N ALA A 884 17.17 27.50 14.66
CA ALA A 884 17.38 28.07 15.98
C ALA A 884 18.30 27.18 16.84
N LEU A 885 18.08 25.86 16.83
CA LEU A 885 18.92 24.89 17.54
C LEU A 885 20.36 24.88 17.01
N GLU A 886 20.55 25.03 15.70
CA GLU A 886 21.87 25.11 15.06
C GLU A 886 22.66 26.39 15.38
N GLN A 887 21.98 27.44 15.81
CA GLN A 887 22.59 28.71 16.23
C GLN A 887 22.96 28.75 17.72
N MET A 888 22.54 27.74 18.49
CA MET A 888 22.86 27.65 19.92
C MET A 888 24.16 26.86 20.12
N ASP A 889 25.14 27.49 20.79
CA ASP A 889 26.40 26.85 21.16
C ASP A 889 26.21 25.81 22.27
N GLU A 890 25.16 25.99 23.07
CA GLU A 890 24.73 25.13 24.16
C GLU A 890 24.21 23.77 23.65
N VAL A 891 23.63 23.73 22.44
CA VAL A 891 23.13 22.50 21.82
C VAL A 891 24.30 21.67 21.30
N VAL A 892 24.43 20.44 21.76
CA VAL A 892 25.45 19.48 21.30
C VAL A 892 24.97 18.73 20.06
N ALA A 893 23.76 18.20 20.13
CA ALA A 893 23.12 17.50 19.02
C ALA A 893 21.61 17.69 19.08
N TYR A 894 20.94 17.66 17.93
CA TYR A 894 19.48 17.64 17.86
C TYR A 894 19.01 16.67 16.78
N VAL A 895 17.75 16.24 16.88
CA VAL A 895 17.12 15.41 15.87
C VAL A 895 15.61 15.65 15.85
N LYS A 896 15.01 15.75 14.65
CA LYS A 896 13.56 15.68 14.48
C LYS A 896 13.12 14.23 14.65
N ASN A 897 12.09 13.98 15.44
CA ASN A 897 11.51 12.66 15.66
C ASN A 897 10.61 12.25 14.47
N HIS A 898 11.18 12.26 13.27
CA HIS A 898 10.50 11.85 12.05
C HIS A 898 11.05 10.51 11.60
N ASN A 899 10.16 9.53 11.42
CA ASN A 899 10.51 8.12 11.19
C ASN A 899 11.44 7.52 12.27
N LEU A 900 11.60 8.11 13.47
CA LEU A 900 12.58 7.72 14.49
C LEU A 900 12.04 6.65 15.49
N ASP A 901 10.72 6.46 15.54
CA ASP A 901 9.92 5.66 16.51
C ASP A 901 10.22 5.94 17.98
N PHE A 902 10.61 7.17 18.32
CA PHE A 902 10.61 7.60 19.71
C PHE A 902 9.16 7.90 20.13
N THR A 903 8.57 6.97 20.88
CA THR A 903 7.18 7.08 21.33
C THR A 903 7.02 6.93 22.83
N ILE A 904 6.07 7.69 23.37
CA ILE A 904 5.72 7.73 24.79
C ILE A 904 4.34 7.08 24.96
N PRO A 905 4.22 5.92 25.63
CA PRO A 905 2.92 5.30 25.85
C PRO A 905 2.10 6.15 26.83
N TYR A 906 0.82 6.38 26.53
CA TYR A 906 -0.11 7.05 27.41
C TYR A 906 -1.48 6.36 27.41
N THR A 907 -2.26 6.53 28.47
CA THR A 907 -3.63 6.00 28.54
C THR A 907 -4.61 7.14 28.33
N ASN A 908 -5.43 7.05 27.28
CA ASN A 908 -6.44 8.06 26.99
C ASN A 908 -7.59 8.04 28.01
N HIS A 909 -8.44 9.08 27.98
CA HIS A 909 -9.63 9.20 28.84
C HIS A 909 -10.58 7.98 28.81
N ASN A 910 -10.52 7.16 27.76
CA ASN A 910 -11.34 5.96 27.64
C ASN A 910 -10.74 4.72 28.34
N GLY A 911 -9.49 4.79 28.78
CA GLY A 911 -8.75 3.65 29.35
C GLY A 911 -8.01 2.81 28.30
N MET A 912 -7.86 3.33 27.07
CA MET A 912 -7.09 2.67 26.00
C MET A 912 -5.67 3.21 25.97
N SER A 913 -4.70 2.32 25.78
CA SER A 913 -3.29 2.68 25.55
C SER A 913 -3.09 3.24 24.15
N TRP A 914 -2.40 4.37 24.06
CA TRP A 914 -2.03 5.12 22.87
C TRP A 914 -0.54 5.49 22.93
N GLN A 915 0.02 5.98 21.82
CA GLN A 915 1.41 6.44 21.74
C GLN A 915 1.45 7.92 21.37
N TYR A 916 2.28 8.68 22.08
CA TYR A 916 2.60 10.07 21.79
C TYR A 916 3.97 10.14 21.11
N VAL A 917 4.08 10.88 20.01
CA VAL A 917 5.31 11.12 19.25
C VAL A 917 5.66 12.61 19.43
N PRO A 918 6.69 12.96 20.23
CA PRO A 918 7.15 14.34 20.35
C PRO A 918 7.87 14.84 19.09
N ASP A 919 7.99 16.15 18.87
CA ASP A 919 8.59 16.69 17.62
C ASP A 919 10.13 16.56 17.53
N PHE A 920 10.87 16.95 18.58
CA PHE A 920 12.34 17.00 18.56
C PHE A 920 12.95 16.42 19.84
N ILE A 921 14.16 15.86 19.71
CA ILE A 921 15.04 15.50 20.83
C ILE A 921 16.32 16.32 20.70
N THR A 922 16.70 17.03 21.76
CA THR A 922 17.87 17.90 21.79
C THR A 922 18.78 17.54 22.95
N ARG A 923 20.07 17.35 22.69
CA ARG A 923 21.13 17.25 23.72
C ARG A 923 21.69 18.64 23.98
N ILE A 924 21.47 19.17 25.18
CA ILE A 924 21.88 20.53 25.56
C ILE A 924 22.83 20.50 26.77
N ARG A 925 23.85 21.38 26.77
CA ARG A 925 24.75 21.60 27.90
C ARG A 925 24.09 22.47 28.96
N LYS A 926 24.26 22.11 30.24
CA LYS A 926 23.80 22.95 31.35
C LYS A 926 24.56 24.29 31.41
N PRO A 927 23.91 25.39 31.82
CA PRO A 927 24.57 26.69 31.98
C PRO A 927 25.75 26.61 32.96
N GLY A 928 26.91 27.16 32.59
CA GLY A 928 28.09 27.27 33.46
C GLY A 928 29.06 26.09 33.45
N ASP A 929 28.81 25.04 32.66
CA ASP A 929 29.70 23.88 32.53
C ASP A 929 30.53 23.90 31.23
N ASN A 930 31.86 24.08 31.37
CA ASN A 930 32.82 24.01 30.26
C ASN A 930 33.49 22.62 30.14
N SER A 931 33.16 21.66 31.01
CA SER A 931 33.81 20.34 31.07
C SER A 931 33.27 19.33 30.04
N GLY A 932 32.06 19.56 29.53
CA GLY A 932 31.42 18.71 28.51
C GLY A 932 30.63 17.51 29.07
N ASP A 933 30.63 17.29 30.39
CA ASP A 933 30.07 16.07 30.99
C ASP A 933 28.60 16.19 31.45
N ASN A 934 28.04 17.40 31.62
CA ASN A 934 26.63 17.58 32.01
C ASN A 934 25.71 17.91 30.81
N ILE A 935 25.20 16.86 30.17
CA ILE A 935 24.26 16.94 29.05
C ILE A 935 22.85 16.52 29.50
N VAL A 936 21.85 17.34 29.16
CA VAL A 936 20.42 17.04 29.35
C VAL A 936 19.80 16.71 28.00
N HIS A 937 18.96 15.67 27.96
CA HIS A 937 18.11 15.32 26.82
C HIS A 937 16.77 16.05 26.95
N LEU A 938 16.56 17.07 26.13
CA LEU A 938 15.36 17.88 26.09
C LEU A 938 14.42 17.37 25.01
N ILE A 939 13.22 16.94 25.41
CA ILE A 939 12.11 16.67 24.51
C ILE A 939 11.45 18.02 24.21
N LEU A 940 11.43 18.39 22.93
CA LEU A 940 10.85 19.65 22.46
C LEU A 940 9.58 19.36 21.66
N GLU A 941 8.47 19.98 22.06
CA GLU A 941 7.21 19.98 21.32
C GLU A 941 6.97 21.40 20.76
N THR A 942 6.74 21.53 19.46
CA THR A 942 6.53 22.82 18.78
C THR A 942 5.10 22.92 18.29
N SER A 943 4.26 23.75 18.91
CA SER A 943 2.83 23.77 18.53
C SER A 943 2.11 25.09 18.80
N GLY A 944 1.27 25.50 17.85
CA GLY A 944 0.56 26.79 17.86
C GLY A 944 -0.91 26.78 18.27
N ARG A 945 -1.50 25.63 18.67
CA ARG A 945 -2.91 25.55 19.13
C ARG A 945 -3.12 24.63 20.33
N GLU A 946 -3.90 25.09 21.31
CA GLU A 946 -4.38 24.28 22.43
C GLU A 946 -5.49 23.32 21.96
N ARG A 947 -5.28 22.01 22.13
CA ARG A 947 -6.31 20.98 21.95
C ARG A 947 -6.41 20.13 23.22
N GLU A 948 -7.60 19.62 23.54
CA GLU A 948 -7.89 18.92 24.81
C GLU A 948 -7.11 17.58 24.94
N ASP A 949 -6.73 16.95 23.83
CA ASP A 949 -5.90 15.73 23.77
C ASP A 949 -4.43 15.99 24.13
N LYS A 950 -3.94 17.21 23.91
CA LYS A 950 -2.54 17.60 24.17
C LYS A 950 -2.21 17.62 25.66
N LEU A 951 -3.16 18.04 26.50
CA LEU A 951 -2.99 18.08 27.96
C LEU A 951 -2.65 16.70 28.56
N GLN A 952 -3.21 15.64 27.98
CA GLN A 952 -2.97 14.26 28.44
C GLN A 952 -1.57 13.78 28.07
N LYS A 953 -1.08 14.17 26.89
CA LYS A 953 0.27 13.85 26.41
C LYS A 953 1.31 14.49 27.32
N VAL A 954 1.25 15.81 27.48
CA VAL A 954 2.17 16.61 28.33
C VAL A 954 2.19 16.08 29.76
N ASN A 955 1.03 15.90 30.37
CA ASN A 955 0.93 15.40 31.75
C ASN A 955 1.55 14.00 31.90
N THR A 956 1.37 13.12 30.91
CA THR A 956 1.98 11.78 30.92
C THR A 956 3.50 11.87 30.84
N VAL A 957 4.03 12.76 30.00
CA VAL A 957 5.48 12.98 29.92
C VAL A 957 6.02 13.47 31.27
N GLU A 958 5.43 14.52 31.82
CA GLU A 958 5.90 15.17 33.04
C GLU A 958 5.77 14.30 34.29
N ASN A 959 4.63 13.63 34.47
CA ASN A 959 4.30 12.98 35.74
C ASN A 959 4.54 11.45 35.73
N MET A 960 4.75 10.84 34.57
CA MET A 960 4.99 9.39 34.46
C MET A 960 6.29 9.06 33.74
N TRP A 961 6.51 9.60 32.55
CA TRP A 961 7.66 9.23 31.71
C TRP A 961 8.98 9.79 32.24
N LEU A 962 9.07 11.10 32.50
CA LEU A 962 10.28 11.74 33.03
C LEU A 962 10.70 11.13 34.37
N PRO A 963 9.82 10.94 35.37
CA PRO A 963 10.19 10.26 36.61
C PRO A 963 10.66 8.83 36.39
N ALA A 964 10.04 8.08 35.46
CA ALA A 964 10.44 6.71 35.17
C ALA A 964 11.83 6.63 34.51
N VAL A 965 12.09 7.44 33.50
CA VAL A 965 13.37 7.46 32.79
C VAL A 965 14.49 7.99 33.67
N ASN A 966 14.29 9.14 34.34
CA ASN A 966 15.31 9.75 35.19
C ASN A 966 15.63 8.92 36.44
N SER A 967 14.71 8.04 36.87
CA SER A 967 15.01 7.04 37.92
C SER A 967 15.98 5.94 37.47
N HIS A 968 16.16 5.79 36.15
CA HIS A 968 17.02 4.79 35.53
C HIS A 968 18.31 5.45 35.03
N SER A 969 19.43 5.22 35.73
CA SER A 969 20.72 5.89 35.48
C SER A 969 21.31 5.69 34.08
N ASP A 970 20.84 4.68 33.33
CA ASP A 970 21.44 4.28 32.04
C ASP A 970 21.12 5.24 30.87
N PHE A 971 20.12 6.12 31.00
CA PHE A 971 19.64 6.96 29.90
C PHE A 971 19.95 8.45 30.07
N GLY A 972 20.75 8.82 31.08
CA GLY A 972 21.06 10.22 31.39
C GLY A 972 19.85 11.00 31.92
N GLU A 973 19.99 12.32 31.97
CA GLU A 973 18.95 13.24 32.47
C GLU A 973 18.05 13.71 31.32
N TRP A 974 16.74 13.62 31.52
CA TRP A 974 15.71 14.04 30.57
C TRP A 974 14.83 15.16 31.11
N ALA A 975 14.43 16.07 30.23
CA ALA A 975 13.50 17.16 30.48
C ALA A 975 12.52 17.33 29.32
N PHE A 976 11.40 18.02 29.55
CA PHE A 976 10.37 18.32 28.54
C PHE A 976 10.13 19.82 28.50
N LEU A 977 10.05 20.40 27.29
CA LEU A 977 9.73 21.80 27.08
C LEU A 977 8.82 21.95 25.86
N GLU A 978 7.74 22.70 26.04
CA GLU A 978 6.83 23.09 24.97
C GLU A 978 7.19 24.49 24.44
N ILE A 979 7.32 24.61 23.12
CA ILE A 979 7.58 25.87 22.43
C ILE A 979 6.31 26.30 21.68
N THR A 980 5.74 27.41 22.12
CA THR A 980 4.55 28.03 21.53
C THR A 980 4.89 29.06 20.44
N ASP A 981 6.11 29.60 20.46
CA ASP A 981 6.64 30.54 19.47
C ASP A 981 8.06 30.12 19.03
N PRO A 982 8.24 29.54 17.82
CA PRO A 982 9.57 29.12 17.36
C PRO A 982 10.49 30.30 17.02
N TRP A 983 9.97 31.54 16.92
CA TRP A 983 10.80 32.72 16.70
C TRP A 983 11.48 33.23 17.99
N ASP A 984 10.98 32.87 19.18
CA ASP A 984 11.59 33.19 20.49
C ASP A 984 12.23 31.97 21.18
N MET A 985 12.32 30.85 20.48
CA MET A 985 12.77 29.56 21.00
C MET A 985 14.10 29.61 21.77
N GLN A 986 15.09 30.38 21.30
CA GLN A 986 16.41 30.44 21.95
C GLN A 986 16.33 31.02 23.36
N ASN A 987 15.47 32.03 23.58
CA ASN A 987 15.28 32.64 24.88
C ASN A 987 14.50 31.69 25.79
N THR A 988 13.40 31.11 25.30
CA THR A 988 12.60 30.13 26.06
C THR A 988 13.45 28.96 26.55
N ILE A 989 14.31 28.39 25.69
CA ILE A 989 15.19 27.28 26.09
C ILE A 989 16.20 27.73 27.14
N ARG A 990 16.83 28.91 26.99
CA ARG A 990 17.81 29.42 27.96
C ARG A 990 17.19 29.75 29.32
N GLU A 991 16.00 30.33 29.32
CA GLU A 991 15.23 30.60 30.54
C GLU A 991 14.88 29.29 31.25
N PHE A 992 14.31 28.33 30.52
CA PHE A 992 13.99 27.01 31.05
C PHE A 992 15.23 26.30 31.61
N MET A 993 16.36 26.30 30.90
CA MET A 993 17.59 25.67 31.38
C MET A 993 18.20 26.39 32.59
N SER A 994 17.95 27.68 32.74
CA SER A 994 18.39 28.44 33.92
C SER A 994 17.56 28.10 35.14
N GLU A 995 16.24 27.96 35.00
CA GLU A 995 15.34 27.50 36.06
C GLU A 995 15.54 26.02 36.41
N TYR A 996 15.86 25.19 35.41
CA TYR A 996 16.12 23.76 35.61
C TYR A 996 17.45 23.49 36.32
N ALA A 997 18.41 24.41 36.21
CA ALA A 997 19.71 24.33 36.88
C ALA A 997 19.72 24.93 38.29
N SER A 998 18.72 25.74 38.64
CA SER A 998 18.52 26.33 39.98
C SER A 998 17.73 25.42 40.90
#